data_AF-A0A7Y2Q6Y8-F1
#
_entry.id   AF-A0A7Y2Q6Y8-F1
#
_cell.length_a   1.000
_cell.length_b   1.000
_cell.length_c   1.000
_cell.angle_alpha   90.00
_cell.angle_beta   90.00
_cell.angle_gamma   90.00
#
_symmetry.space_group_name_H-M   'P 1'
#
loop_
_entity.id
_entity.type
_entity.pdbx_description
1 polymer ?
#
loop_
_entity_poly.entity_id
_entity_poly.type
_entity_poly.pdbx_seq_one_letter_code
_entity_poly.pdbx_strand_id
1 'polypeptide(L)'
;MSEMNHSLPGQADEGAWPDIRSHEAGQKHTARKAVKQSSGSLTRLARICAGGTAIAALARPVLAQVESEAAASAHLFTSSQVVGFSVVIGVISAALLSTLWLVRQRGNLENESREIRSALSDAHQRISQYQALIADKNRRIVVWDGDERPELLGQLPAETGAPQDSEFLAFGLWLKPRSATELERAIDRLRGVAQSFDMVVETSREEILEAQGRVSGGRAFVRFVALNNLRAELAELKIERDRLMSSISAFQNLLDAIDLPAWQRDTEGRLTWVNQAYGDAVEATSPQHAINEGREFLTTVAREHIRVAATPESPFHDKISTVVRGNRTFFDVVDVKLPSGSAGIAIDVSEAASVRAELERTLKSHAETLDHLATPVAIFDGERRLQFYNQAFVALWELDIAFLESKPDNAELLERLRAAKKLPDQLNWKSWKETALSVYRALDTQTDLWHLPNGQTLRVFATAHPQGGATWVFENLTEQVALETRYNTLVKVQGETIDHLSEGVAVFGADGRIRLSNPAFRMLWGITEADAKPGTHIRAIGETCLPSYDRPDGWKTFGELITSFDDERRSSQGTLELLSGLVLDYAVIPLPNAQTMLTFVNMTDSVRAERALTEKNEALRKADELKNDFVQHVSYELRSPLTNIIGFADLLRTPSVGPLNERQAEYIDHISTSSSVLLTLVNDILDLATVDAGIMRLNYSEIDLNDLLDDVSMQIADRLQESGVTLEITAPAYLGSIVADPQRLKQILLKLLSNAANFSPEGAAIALECHREGTDFVFSVSDRGPGIPQDMIATVFDRFATGAKSGKRGGAGLGLSIVDSFVSLHNGRVSIDSQPGKGTKVICRIPSVNLPHSVAAAE
;
A
#
# COMPACT_ATOMS: atom_id res chain seq x y z
N MET A 1 55.81 -14.36 -18.28
CA MET A 1 56.13 -15.31 -17.20
C MET A 1 55.04 -16.35 -17.23
N SER A 2 55.23 -17.38 -18.05
CA SER A 2 56.04 -18.57 -17.75
C SER A 2 55.12 -19.61 -17.10
N GLU A 3 54.66 -20.60 -17.87
CA GLU A 3 55.35 -21.90 -18.08
C GLU A 3 54.94 -22.87 -16.95
N MET A 4 54.65 -24.15 -17.18
CA MET A 4 54.59 -24.95 -18.42
C MET A 4 53.92 -26.30 -18.12
N ASN A 5 53.38 -26.97 -19.15
CA ASN A 5 53.44 -28.44 -19.37
C ASN A 5 52.79 -29.43 -18.35
N HIS A 6 52.37 -30.64 -18.73
CA HIS A 6 52.31 -31.31 -20.04
C HIS A 6 51.21 -32.41 -20.06
N SER A 7 50.58 -32.61 -21.23
CA SER A 7 50.29 -33.89 -21.91
C SER A 7 49.73 -35.13 -21.17
N LEU A 8 48.53 -35.59 -21.58
CA LEU A 8 48.25 -36.73 -22.52
C LEU A 8 49.27 -37.91 -22.61
N PRO A 9 48.88 -39.10 -23.14
CA PRO A 9 47.58 -39.82 -23.20
C PRO A 9 47.70 -41.37 -22.98
N GLY A 10 46.64 -42.14 -23.30
CA GLY A 10 46.64 -43.62 -23.44
C GLY A 10 45.38 -44.25 -22.82
N GLN A 11 44.32 -44.67 -23.51
CA GLN A 11 44.12 -45.43 -24.76
C GLN A 11 44.28 -46.96 -24.64
N ALA A 12 43.15 -47.64 -24.91
CA ALA A 12 42.97 -48.98 -25.50
C ALA A 12 43.02 -50.28 -24.65
N ASP A 13 41.90 -51.01 -24.81
CA ASP A 13 41.76 -52.41 -25.20
C ASP A 13 41.74 -53.61 -24.22
N GLU A 14 40.68 -54.40 -24.45
CA GLU A 14 40.54 -55.86 -24.49
C GLU A 14 41.02 -56.79 -23.36
N GLY A 15 40.16 -57.78 -23.07
CA GLY A 15 40.60 -59.17 -23.28
C GLY A 15 40.69 -60.11 -22.07
N ALA A 16 39.56 -60.78 -21.78
CA ALA A 16 39.45 -62.20 -21.41
C ALA A 16 40.20 -62.83 -20.20
N TRP A 17 39.42 -63.59 -19.40
CA TRP A 17 39.62 -64.97 -18.87
C TRP A 17 41.06 -65.55 -18.76
N PRO A 18 41.43 -66.36 -17.71
CA PRO A 18 40.58 -67.47 -17.24
C PRO A 18 40.70 -67.99 -15.76
N ASP A 19 39.64 -68.68 -15.32
CA ASP A 19 39.52 -70.07 -14.78
C ASP A 19 40.62 -70.77 -13.89
N ILE A 20 40.15 -71.81 -13.18
CA ILE A 20 40.82 -73.03 -12.63
C ILE A 20 41.11 -73.14 -11.11
N ARG A 21 40.16 -73.81 -10.42
CA ARG A 21 40.26 -74.99 -9.51
C ARG A 21 41.52 -75.23 -8.63
N SER A 22 41.35 -75.72 -7.39
CA SER A 22 41.26 -77.19 -7.08
C SER A 22 41.65 -77.62 -5.64
N HIS A 23 41.17 -78.82 -5.23
CA HIS A 23 41.67 -79.74 -4.17
C HIS A 23 41.64 -79.33 -2.67
N GLU A 24 41.63 -80.25 -1.67
CA GLU A 24 40.95 -81.57 -1.49
C GLU A 24 41.18 -82.08 -0.04
N ALA A 25 40.38 -83.08 0.40
CA ALA A 25 40.61 -84.00 1.55
C ALA A 25 40.70 -83.42 2.99
N GLY A 26 40.37 -84.15 4.07
CA GLY A 26 39.76 -85.49 4.22
C GLY A 26 40.02 -86.11 5.61
N GLN A 27 39.42 -87.30 5.89
CA GLN A 27 39.75 -88.24 7.00
C GLN A 27 39.34 -87.87 8.46
N LYS A 28 39.15 -88.81 9.43
CA LYS A 28 38.61 -90.20 9.46
C LYS A 28 38.43 -90.71 10.94
N HIS A 29 37.38 -91.50 11.18
CA HIS A 29 37.28 -92.71 12.05
C HIS A 29 37.39 -92.78 13.61
N THR A 30 36.38 -93.49 14.18
CA THR A 30 36.42 -94.50 15.30
C THR A 30 36.60 -94.00 16.76
N ALA A 31 36.19 -94.68 17.85
CA ALA A 31 35.93 -96.12 18.10
C ALA A 31 35.12 -96.44 19.41
N ARG A 32 34.65 -97.71 19.57
CA ARG A 32 34.55 -98.52 20.84
C ARG A 32 33.49 -98.15 21.94
N LYS A 33 32.92 -99.05 22.80
CA LYS A 33 32.82 -100.55 22.88
C LYS A 33 31.87 -101.06 24.02
N ALA A 34 31.41 -102.34 23.92
CA ALA A 34 31.33 -103.39 24.99
C ALA A 34 30.22 -103.43 26.09
N VAL A 35 29.87 -104.53 26.83
CA VAL A 35 29.90 -106.04 26.70
C VAL A 35 29.16 -106.74 27.89
N LYS A 36 28.22 -107.71 27.67
CA LYS A 36 28.01 -109.03 28.38
C LYS A 36 26.66 -109.70 28.02
N GLN A 37 26.58 -110.95 27.48
CA GLN A 37 26.61 -112.33 28.07
C GLN A 37 25.40 -112.68 28.98
N SER A 38 24.79 -113.89 29.06
CA SER A 38 25.16 -115.32 28.77
C SER A 38 23.87 -116.18 28.54
N SER A 39 23.68 -117.14 27.61
CA SER A 39 24.23 -118.52 27.36
C SER A 39 23.60 -119.73 28.12
N GLY A 40 23.18 -120.78 27.40
CA GLY A 40 22.96 -122.17 27.88
C GLY A 40 21.55 -122.77 27.59
N SER A 41 21.35 -124.07 27.28
CA SER A 41 22.26 -125.16 26.88
C SER A 41 21.52 -126.30 26.15
N LEU A 42 22.24 -127.11 25.37
CA LEU A 42 21.76 -128.37 24.77
C LEU A 42 21.70 -129.54 25.78
N THR A 43 21.14 -130.68 25.32
CA THR A 43 21.27 -132.08 25.80
C THR A 43 20.28 -132.64 26.84
N ARG A 44 19.49 -133.63 26.39
CA ARG A 44 19.27 -134.97 27.02
C ARG A 44 18.80 -135.92 25.91
N LEU A 45 19.67 -136.79 25.39
CA LEU A 45 20.05 -138.13 25.90
C LEU A 45 19.04 -139.23 25.55
N ALA A 46 19.52 -140.19 24.76
CA ALA A 46 18.81 -141.38 24.34
C ALA A 46 18.52 -142.36 25.50
N ARG A 47 17.35 -143.00 25.43
CA ARG A 47 17.08 -144.37 25.91
C ARG A 47 16.18 -145.01 24.84
N ILE A 48 16.73 -145.80 23.91
CA ILE A 48 17.15 -147.21 24.06
C ILE A 48 15.97 -148.14 24.34
N CYS A 49 15.71 -149.01 23.36
CA CYS A 49 14.79 -150.13 23.42
C CYS A 49 15.27 -151.21 24.41
N ALA A 50 14.35 -151.86 25.14
CA ALA A 50 14.52 -153.22 25.64
C ALA A 50 13.17 -153.80 26.12
N GLY A 51 12.95 -155.11 25.92
CA GLY A 51 11.79 -155.85 26.44
C GLY A 51 10.58 -155.88 25.50
N GLY A 52 10.36 -156.88 24.65
CA GLY A 52 11.14 -158.11 24.47
C GLY A 52 10.48 -159.37 25.05
N THR A 53 9.45 -159.86 24.35
CA THR A 53 9.06 -161.29 24.19
C THR A 53 8.59 -162.13 25.39
N ALA A 54 7.82 -163.19 25.04
CA ALA A 54 7.19 -164.20 25.90
C ALA A 54 5.99 -163.67 26.74
N ILE A 55 4.92 -164.42 26.96
CA ILE A 55 4.81 -165.89 27.08
C ILE A 55 3.68 -166.47 26.22
N ALA A 56 3.96 -167.59 25.56
CA ALA A 56 2.96 -168.61 25.25
C ALA A 56 3.16 -169.82 26.18
N ALA A 57 2.09 -170.58 26.42
CA ALA A 57 2.03 -171.84 27.19
C ALA A 57 1.94 -171.77 28.74
N LEU A 58 0.70 -171.64 29.23
CA LEU A 58 0.07 -172.64 30.14
C LEU A 58 -1.32 -172.92 29.53
N ALA A 59 -1.60 -174.08 28.96
CA ALA A 59 -1.84 -175.36 29.63
C ALA A 59 -3.14 -175.38 30.48
N ARG A 60 -4.15 -176.06 29.92
CA ARG A 60 -5.38 -176.65 30.55
C ARG A 60 -5.03 -177.54 31.77
N PRO A 61 -5.97 -178.09 32.60
CA PRO A 61 -7.38 -178.44 32.28
C PRO A 61 -8.39 -178.36 33.45
N VAL A 62 -9.64 -178.83 33.22
CA VAL A 62 -10.34 -179.88 34.00
C VAL A 62 -11.68 -180.26 33.35
N LEU A 63 -12.13 -181.49 33.62
CA LEU A 63 -13.29 -182.21 33.12
C LEU A 63 -14.56 -181.42 32.75
N ALA A 64 -15.19 -181.89 31.67
CA ALA A 64 -16.62 -182.18 31.69
C ALA A 64 -16.82 -183.65 32.10
N GLN A 65 -17.83 -183.93 32.94
CA GLN A 65 -18.68 -185.11 32.71
C GLN A 65 -19.39 -184.82 31.36
N VAL A 66 -19.36 -185.64 30.29
CA VAL A 66 -19.41 -187.11 30.15
C VAL A 66 -18.80 -187.60 28.79
N GLU A 67 -18.03 -188.72 28.79
CA GLU A 67 -17.74 -189.80 27.74
C GLU A 67 -17.43 -189.52 26.23
N SER A 68 -16.76 -190.36 25.39
CA SER A 68 -15.80 -191.52 25.50
C SER A 68 -15.21 -191.96 24.11
N GLU A 69 -14.02 -192.64 24.07
CA GLU A 69 -13.42 -193.63 23.09
C GLU A 69 -13.34 -193.35 21.52
N ALA A 70 -12.51 -193.99 20.65
CA ALA A 70 -11.51 -195.10 20.66
C ALA A 70 -10.31 -194.90 19.65
N ALA A 71 -9.57 -195.97 19.26
CA ALA A 71 -8.14 -195.93 18.86
C ALA A 71 -7.68 -196.04 17.36
N ALA A 72 -6.47 -195.49 17.10
CA ALA A 72 -5.32 -195.95 16.29
C ALA A 72 -5.29 -196.17 14.73
N SER A 73 -4.42 -195.35 14.08
CA SER A 73 -3.33 -195.70 13.11
C SER A 73 -3.51 -195.85 11.56
N ALA A 74 -2.61 -195.16 10.85
CA ALA A 74 -1.83 -195.53 9.63
C ALA A 74 -2.28 -195.17 8.17
N HIS A 75 -1.39 -194.38 7.51
CA HIS A 75 -1.10 -194.18 6.06
C HIS A 75 -2.18 -193.76 5.02
N LEU A 76 -1.84 -192.75 4.18
CA LEU A 76 -1.96 -192.70 2.69
C LEU A 76 -1.65 -191.28 2.12
N PHE A 77 -1.32 -191.21 0.81
CA PHE A 77 -1.70 -190.19 -0.22
C PHE A 77 -0.62 -189.96 -1.30
N THR A 78 -1.06 -189.70 -2.54
CA THR A 78 -0.25 -189.74 -3.78
C THR A 78 -0.05 -188.38 -4.47
N SER A 79 0.97 -188.30 -5.31
CA SER A 79 1.59 -187.05 -5.79
C SER A 79 0.69 -186.08 -6.56
N SER A 80 -0.41 -186.54 -7.17
CA SER A 80 -1.30 -185.68 -7.97
C SER A 80 -2.12 -184.69 -7.12
N GLN A 81 -2.44 -185.05 -5.88
CA GLN A 81 -3.22 -184.17 -5.00
C GLN A 81 -2.38 -182.99 -4.46
N VAL A 82 -1.08 -183.20 -4.25
CA VAL A 82 -0.16 -182.17 -3.71
C VAL A 82 -0.01 -180.97 -4.65
N VAL A 83 0.07 -181.22 -5.97
CA VAL A 83 0.21 -180.16 -6.97
C VAL A 83 -1.04 -179.26 -7.01
N GLY A 84 -2.24 -179.84 -6.96
CA GLY A 84 -3.50 -179.08 -6.98
C GLY A 84 -3.61 -178.08 -5.82
N PHE A 85 -3.29 -178.51 -4.60
CA PHE A 85 -3.30 -177.62 -3.44
C PHE A 85 -2.23 -176.52 -3.51
N SER A 86 -1.03 -176.81 -4.04
CA SER A 86 0.04 -175.81 -4.13
C SER A 86 -0.32 -174.58 -5.00
N VAL A 87 -1.05 -174.78 -6.11
CA VAL A 87 -1.45 -173.69 -7.01
C VAL A 87 -2.48 -172.78 -6.34
N VAL A 88 -3.47 -173.36 -5.67
CA VAL A 88 -4.52 -172.59 -4.95
C VAL A 88 -3.92 -171.76 -3.82
N ILE A 89 -3.00 -172.34 -3.04
CA ILE A 89 -2.29 -171.62 -1.96
C ILE A 89 -1.44 -170.48 -2.55
N GLY A 90 -0.77 -170.70 -3.69
CA GLY A 90 0.01 -169.67 -4.37
C GLY A 90 -0.80 -168.43 -4.78
N VAL A 91 -1.97 -168.64 -5.39
CA VAL A 91 -2.86 -167.53 -5.82
C VAL A 91 -3.39 -166.73 -4.63
N ILE A 92 -3.84 -167.42 -3.56
CA ILE A 92 -4.33 -166.75 -2.34
C ILE A 92 -3.21 -165.93 -1.68
N SER A 93 -1.99 -166.47 -1.63
CA SER A 93 -0.82 -165.78 -1.06
C SER A 93 -0.47 -164.51 -1.83
N ALA A 94 -0.50 -164.54 -3.16
CA ALA A 94 -0.23 -163.38 -4.01
C ALA A 94 -1.29 -162.26 -3.86
N ALA A 95 -2.57 -162.63 -3.75
CA ALA A 95 -3.66 -161.67 -3.54
C ALA A 95 -3.55 -160.94 -2.18
N LEU A 96 -3.17 -161.66 -1.12
CA LEU A 96 -2.93 -161.10 0.21
C LEU A 96 -1.73 -160.14 0.23
N LEU A 97 -0.65 -160.46 -0.46
CA LEU A 97 0.53 -159.58 -0.55
C LEU A 97 0.23 -158.29 -1.33
N SER A 98 -0.50 -158.38 -2.44
CA SER A 98 -0.89 -157.21 -3.25
C SER A 98 -1.80 -156.24 -2.49
N THR A 99 -2.80 -156.76 -1.78
CA THR A 99 -3.69 -155.94 -0.95
C THR A 99 -2.96 -155.28 0.22
N LEU A 100 -2.04 -155.98 0.89
CA LEU A 100 -1.22 -155.41 1.96
C LEU A 100 -0.30 -154.27 1.44
N TRP A 101 0.25 -154.41 0.24
CA TRP A 101 1.10 -153.40 -0.38
C TRP A 101 0.32 -152.12 -0.74
N LEU A 102 -0.86 -152.25 -1.35
CA LEU A 102 -1.75 -151.13 -1.69
C LEU A 102 -2.20 -150.33 -0.47
N VAL A 103 -2.56 -151.01 0.64
CA VAL A 103 -2.92 -150.34 1.90
C VAL A 103 -1.74 -149.53 2.44
N ARG A 104 -0.52 -150.08 2.37
CA ARG A 104 0.70 -149.42 2.87
C ARG A 104 1.09 -148.21 2.02
N GLN A 105 0.96 -148.29 0.70
CA GLN A 105 1.22 -147.17 -0.22
C GLN A 105 0.23 -146.01 0.02
N ARG A 106 -1.06 -146.32 0.22
CA ARG A 106 -2.09 -145.31 0.53
C ARG A 106 -1.82 -144.59 1.84
N GLY A 107 -1.39 -145.31 2.88
CA GLY A 107 -1.02 -144.72 4.17
C GLY A 107 0.15 -143.73 4.10
N ASN A 108 1.16 -143.98 3.26
CA ASN A 108 2.27 -143.04 3.07
C ASN A 108 1.80 -141.72 2.41
N LEU A 109 1.02 -141.80 1.33
CA LEU A 109 0.51 -140.61 0.62
C LEU A 109 -0.42 -139.75 1.51
N GLU A 110 -1.22 -140.38 2.37
CA GLU A 110 -2.07 -139.65 3.31
C GLU A 110 -1.26 -138.92 4.40
N ASN A 111 -0.13 -139.47 4.84
CA ASN A 111 0.77 -138.81 5.79
C ASN A 111 1.50 -137.61 5.15
N GLU A 112 2.06 -137.78 3.96
CA GLU A 112 2.78 -136.72 3.23
C GLU A 112 1.84 -135.53 2.91
N SER A 113 0.58 -135.81 2.53
CA SER A 113 -0.43 -134.77 2.31
C SER A 113 -0.82 -134.04 3.61
N ARG A 114 -0.85 -134.73 4.77
CA ARG A 114 -1.09 -134.09 6.08
C ARG A 114 0.07 -133.19 6.49
N GLU A 115 1.30 -133.62 6.28
CA GLU A 115 2.50 -132.87 6.64
C GLU A 115 2.60 -131.56 5.83
N ILE A 116 2.35 -131.61 4.51
CA ILE A 116 2.28 -130.41 3.67
C ILE A 116 1.17 -129.45 4.11
N ARG A 117 -0.03 -129.95 4.44
CA ARG A 117 -1.13 -129.10 4.95
C ARG A 117 -0.81 -128.48 6.31
N SER A 118 -0.12 -129.20 7.19
CA SER A 118 0.35 -128.68 8.48
C SER A 118 1.34 -127.54 8.26
N ALA A 119 2.35 -127.72 7.41
CA ALA A 119 3.33 -126.69 7.10
C ALA A 119 2.70 -125.45 6.46
N LEU A 120 1.71 -125.63 5.57
CA LEU A 120 0.94 -124.54 4.96
C LEU A 120 0.13 -123.76 6.02
N SER A 121 -0.49 -124.45 6.97
CA SER A 121 -1.24 -123.84 8.06
C SER A 121 -0.34 -123.02 9.00
N ASP A 122 0.79 -123.58 9.41
CA ASP A 122 1.79 -122.90 10.25
C ASP A 122 2.33 -121.63 9.57
N ALA A 123 2.59 -121.69 8.26
CA ALA A 123 3.04 -120.54 7.49
C ALA A 123 1.97 -119.43 7.44
N HIS A 124 0.71 -119.76 7.16
CA HIS A 124 -0.40 -118.79 7.19
C HIS A 124 -0.62 -118.21 8.58
N GLN A 125 -0.56 -119.03 9.64
CA GLN A 125 -0.73 -118.56 11.01
C GLN A 125 0.36 -117.58 11.44
N ARG A 126 1.62 -117.79 11.02
CA ARG A 126 2.72 -116.83 11.22
C ARG A 126 2.49 -115.53 10.44
N ILE A 127 2.03 -115.61 9.19
CA ILE A 127 1.69 -114.42 8.39
C ILE A 127 0.57 -113.63 9.07
N SER A 128 -0.50 -114.28 9.54
CA SER A 128 -1.60 -113.64 10.27
C SER A 128 -1.13 -113.02 11.60
N GLN A 129 -0.20 -113.65 12.32
CA GLN A 129 0.41 -113.07 13.53
C GLN A 129 1.24 -111.82 13.21
N TYR A 130 2.03 -111.83 12.14
CA TYR A 130 2.78 -110.64 11.73
C TYR A 130 1.86 -109.51 11.24
N GLN A 131 0.78 -109.82 10.51
CA GLN A 131 -0.24 -108.84 10.14
C GLN A 131 -0.93 -108.24 11.38
N ALA A 132 -1.25 -109.04 12.40
CA ALA A 132 -1.81 -108.56 13.66
C ALA A 132 -0.85 -107.65 14.46
N LEU A 133 0.46 -107.90 14.41
CA LEU A 133 1.48 -107.04 15.05
C LEU A 133 1.72 -105.71 14.31
N ILE A 134 1.35 -105.63 13.04
CA ILE A 134 1.41 -104.41 12.22
C ILE A 134 0.12 -103.59 12.36
N ALA A 135 -1.03 -104.24 12.57
CA ALA A 135 -2.36 -103.65 12.76
C ALA A 135 -2.59 -103.02 14.16
N ASP A 136 -1.62 -102.27 14.65
CA ASP A 136 -1.72 -101.47 15.87
C ASP A 136 -2.41 -100.11 15.58
N LYS A 137 -3.33 -99.68 16.46
CA LYS A 137 -4.29 -98.58 16.20
C LYS A 137 -3.71 -97.17 16.24
N ASN A 138 -2.44 -97.04 16.64
CA ASN A 138 -1.76 -95.75 16.80
C ASN A 138 -0.67 -95.50 15.74
N ARG A 139 -0.58 -96.35 14.71
CA ARG A 139 0.42 -96.26 13.65
C ARG A 139 -0.15 -96.59 12.28
N ARG A 140 0.30 -95.87 11.26
CA ARG A 140 -0.01 -96.17 9.85
C ARG A 140 1.29 -96.17 9.05
N ILE A 141 1.49 -97.20 8.24
CA ILE A 141 2.69 -97.40 7.44
C ILE A 141 2.25 -97.41 5.98
N VAL A 142 2.90 -96.57 5.19
CA VAL A 142 2.78 -96.57 3.73
C VAL A 142 4.00 -97.28 3.17
N VAL A 143 3.81 -98.26 2.30
CA VAL A 143 4.88 -99.02 1.64
C VAL A 143 4.78 -98.81 0.13
N TRP A 144 5.88 -98.39 -0.49
CA TRP A 144 6.02 -98.29 -1.94
C TRP A 144 6.94 -99.42 -2.45
N ASP A 145 6.42 -100.24 -3.35
CA ASP A 145 7.15 -101.31 -4.04
C ASP A 145 7.19 -100.97 -5.55
N GLY A 146 8.28 -100.37 -5.99
CA GLY A 146 8.43 -99.87 -7.37
C GLY A 146 7.38 -98.82 -7.76
N ASP A 147 6.75 -99.03 -8.93
CA ASP A 147 5.69 -98.20 -9.52
C ASP A 147 4.27 -98.75 -9.25
N GLU A 148 4.12 -99.79 -8.43
CA GLU A 148 2.80 -100.28 -8.02
C GLU A 148 2.12 -99.28 -7.05
N ARG A 149 0.79 -99.41 -6.90
CA ARG A 149 0.04 -98.57 -5.95
C ARG A 149 0.53 -98.87 -4.53
N PRO A 150 0.84 -97.85 -3.72
CA PRO A 150 1.38 -98.06 -2.38
C PRO A 150 0.42 -98.82 -1.47
N GLU A 151 0.95 -99.76 -0.72
CA GLU A 151 0.22 -100.53 0.28
C GLU A 151 0.08 -99.72 1.58
N LEU A 152 -1.13 -99.69 2.13
CA LEU A 152 -1.49 -98.96 3.33
C LEU A 152 -1.75 -99.95 4.47
N LEU A 153 -0.89 -99.94 5.49
CA LEU A 153 -0.93 -100.89 6.61
C LEU A 153 -1.15 -100.15 7.94
N GLY A 154 -2.05 -100.67 8.77
CA GLY A 154 -2.41 -100.04 10.05
C GLY A 154 -3.35 -98.83 9.91
N GLN A 155 -3.69 -98.21 11.03
CA GLN A 155 -4.63 -97.09 11.13
C GLN A 155 -4.12 -96.07 12.16
N LEU A 156 -4.41 -94.78 11.94
CA LEU A 156 -4.22 -93.74 12.95
C LEU A 156 -5.54 -93.49 13.71
N PRO A 157 -5.50 -92.96 14.94
CA PRO A 157 -6.70 -92.58 15.68
C PRO A 157 -7.51 -91.51 14.94
N ALA A 158 -8.84 -91.58 15.00
CA ALA A 158 -9.73 -90.65 14.29
C ALA A 158 -9.61 -89.19 14.76
N GLU A 159 -9.09 -88.98 15.97
CA GLU A 159 -8.76 -87.66 16.56
C GLU A 159 -7.79 -86.89 15.65
N THR A 160 -6.75 -87.56 15.14
CA THR A 160 -5.71 -86.99 14.27
C THR A 160 -6.23 -86.30 13.00
N GLY A 161 -7.45 -86.64 12.55
CA GLY A 161 -8.04 -86.12 11.31
C GLY A 161 -7.53 -86.79 10.03
N ALA A 162 -6.64 -87.78 10.14
CA ALA A 162 -6.10 -88.51 8.99
C ALA A 162 -7.16 -89.40 8.30
N PRO A 163 -7.33 -89.34 6.96
CA PRO A 163 -8.19 -90.24 6.21
C PRO A 163 -7.75 -91.71 6.33
N GLN A 164 -8.70 -92.65 6.34
CA GLN A 164 -8.37 -94.08 6.45
C GLN A 164 -8.24 -94.80 5.10
N ASP A 165 -8.68 -94.17 4.01
CA ASP A 165 -8.69 -94.76 2.66
C ASP A 165 -7.51 -94.25 1.80
N SER A 166 -7.60 -94.38 0.47
CA SER A 166 -6.59 -93.92 -0.49
C SER A 166 -6.32 -92.41 -0.42
N GLU A 167 -7.26 -91.63 0.11
CA GLU A 167 -7.13 -90.19 0.35
C GLU A 167 -6.04 -89.84 1.39
N PHE A 168 -5.58 -90.80 2.20
CA PHE A 168 -4.48 -90.59 3.16
C PHE A 168 -3.22 -90.02 2.50
N LEU A 169 -2.97 -90.38 1.24
CA LEU A 169 -1.79 -89.96 0.46
C LEU A 169 -1.91 -88.52 -0.07
N ALA A 170 -3.11 -87.93 -0.06
CA ALA A 170 -3.33 -86.53 -0.41
C ALA A 170 -3.04 -85.65 0.81
N PHE A 171 -1.77 -85.59 1.21
CA PHE A 171 -1.32 -84.95 2.45
C PHE A 171 -1.79 -83.48 2.58
N GLY A 172 -1.85 -82.74 1.48
CA GLY A 172 -2.38 -81.37 1.44
C GLY A 172 -3.87 -81.20 1.81
N LEU A 173 -4.67 -82.27 1.89
CA LEU A 173 -6.07 -82.20 2.34
C LEU A 173 -6.23 -82.25 3.87
N TRP A 174 -5.24 -82.76 4.59
CA TRP A 174 -5.38 -83.08 6.03
C TRP A 174 -4.16 -82.74 6.90
N LEU A 175 -3.03 -82.34 6.30
CA LEU A 175 -1.91 -81.68 7.00
C LEU A 175 -1.94 -80.17 6.77
N LYS A 176 -1.35 -79.38 7.69
CA LYS A 176 -1.16 -77.94 7.43
C LYS A 176 -0.26 -77.75 6.19
N PRO A 177 -0.48 -76.74 5.34
CA PRO A 177 0.15 -76.64 4.01
C PRO A 177 1.68 -76.75 4.02
N ARG A 178 2.32 -76.13 5.02
CA ARG A 178 3.77 -76.22 5.23
C ARG A 178 4.23 -77.65 5.51
N SER A 179 3.58 -78.33 6.46
CA SER A 179 3.88 -79.73 6.82
C SER A 179 3.65 -80.68 5.66
N ALA A 180 2.60 -80.48 4.87
CA ALA A 180 2.33 -81.26 3.65
C ALA A 180 3.48 -81.14 2.63
N THR A 181 3.86 -79.91 2.25
CA THR A 181 4.93 -79.67 1.27
C THR A 181 6.31 -80.15 1.76
N GLU A 182 6.63 -79.98 3.05
CA GLU A 182 7.88 -80.48 3.62
C GLU A 182 7.94 -82.02 3.64
N LEU A 183 6.82 -82.68 3.97
CA LEU A 183 6.68 -84.14 3.98
C LEU A 183 6.76 -84.73 2.57
N GLU A 184 6.02 -84.21 1.60
CA GLU A 184 6.05 -84.68 0.20
C GLU A 184 7.48 -84.64 -0.37
N ARG A 185 8.19 -83.52 -0.18
CA ARG A 185 9.61 -83.39 -0.55
C ARG A 185 10.55 -84.34 0.19
N ALA A 186 10.20 -84.81 1.39
CA ALA A 186 10.97 -85.80 2.12
C ALA A 186 10.70 -87.21 1.58
N ILE A 187 9.44 -87.52 1.23
CA ILE A 187 9.03 -88.78 0.60
C ILE A 187 9.64 -88.94 -0.79
N ASP A 188 9.66 -87.89 -1.61
CA ASP A 188 10.29 -87.92 -2.94
C ASP A 188 11.80 -88.20 -2.84
N ARG A 189 12.50 -87.59 -1.88
CA ARG A 189 13.93 -87.86 -1.63
C ARG A 189 14.17 -89.26 -1.06
N LEU A 190 13.25 -89.80 -0.26
CA LEU A 190 13.28 -91.18 0.20
C LEU A 190 13.12 -92.17 -0.96
N ARG A 191 12.19 -91.92 -1.89
CA ARG A 191 11.93 -92.79 -3.05
C ARG A 191 13.02 -92.67 -4.12
N GLY A 192 13.48 -91.47 -4.42
CA GLY A 192 14.44 -91.21 -5.51
C GLY A 192 15.91 -91.48 -5.15
N VAL A 193 16.34 -91.18 -3.91
CA VAL A 193 17.76 -91.22 -3.50
C VAL A 193 17.97 -92.00 -2.18
N ALA A 194 16.97 -92.75 -1.74
CA ALA A 194 17.00 -93.55 -0.50
C ALA A 194 17.33 -92.74 0.78
N GLN A 195 17.08 -91.43 0.80
CA GLN A 195 17.38 -90.58 1.96
C GLN A 195 16.37 -90.80 3.08
N SER A 196 16.78 -91.48 4.15
CA SER A 196 15.96 -91.62 5.37
C SER A 196 15.73 -90.28 6.06
N PHE A 197 14.51 -90.05 6.53
CA PHE A 197 14.14 -88.84 7.29
C PHE A 197 13.37 -89.17 8.57
N ASP A 198 13.39 -88.24 9.50
CA ASP A 198 12.60 -88.25 10.73
C ASP A 198 12.10 -86.82 10.94
N MET A 199 10.79 -86.63 10.95
CA MET A 199 10.20 -85.29 11.03
C MET A 199 8.84 -85.30 11.72
N VAL A 200 8.49 -84.17 12.30
CA VAL A 200 7.19 -83.96 12.94
C VAL A 200 6.30 -83.19 11.95
N VAL A 201 5.07 -83.66 11.74
CA VAL A 201 4.08 -83.05 10.86
C VAL A 201 2.80 -82.74 11.63
N GLU A 202 2.18 -81.61 11.30
CA GLU A 202 1.01 -81.10 12.00
C GLU A 202 -0.23 -81.26 11.12
N THR A 203 -1.31 -81.81 11.70
CA THR A 203 -2.57 -82.03 10.97
C THR A 203 -3.41 -80.75 10.89
N SER A 204 -4.41 -80.72 10.01
CA SER A 204 -5.41 -79.65 9.95
C SER A 204 -6.28 -79.53 11.20
N ARG A 205 -6.20 -80.50 12.12
CA ARG A 205 -6.83 -80.50 13.45
C ARG A 205 -5.86 -80.15 14.59
N GLU A 206 -4.67 -79.66 14.26
CA GLU A 206 -3.61 -79.26 15.21
C GLU A 206 -3.03 -80.43 16.02
N GLU A 207 -3.28 -81.66 15.57
CA GLU A 207 -2.67 -82.87 16.12
C GLU A 207 -1.25 -83.10 15.55
N ILE A 208 -0.38 -83.70 16.35
CA ILE A 208 1.06 -83.80 16.06
C ILE A 208 1.45 -85.26 15.78
N LEU A 209 1.99 -85.52 14.58
CA LEU A 209 2.41 -86.85 14.12
C LEU A 209 3.92 -86.91 13.87
N GLU A 210 4.53 -88.03 14.23
CA GLU A 210 5.93 -88.36 13.89
C GLU A 210 5.95 -89.16 12.58
N ALA A 211 6.62 -88.65 11.54
CA ALA A 211 6.72 -89.24 10.21
C ALA A 211 8.17 -89.69 9.93
N GLN A 212 8.37 -91.00 9.78
CA GLN A 212 9.68 -91.63 9.66
C GLN A 212 9.82 -92.43 8.37
N GLY A 213 10.62 -91.92 7.43
CA GLY A 213 10.94 -92.56 6.16
C GLY A 213 12.19 -93.44 6.22
N ARG A 214 12.11 -94.71 5.80
CA ARG A 214 13.24 -95.65 5.69
C ARG A 214 13.12 -96.49 4.41
N VAL A 215 14.22 -97.11 3.98
CA VAL A 215 14.27 -98.02 2.81
C VAL A 215 14.83 -99.37 3.27
N SER A 216 14.20 -100.47 2.84
CA SER A 216 14.65 -101.83 3.14
C SER A 216 14.27 -102.79 2.00
N GLY A 217 15.21 -103.62 1.55
CA GLY A 217 14.95 -104.65 0.52
C GLY A 217 14.50 -104.11 -0.83
N GLY A 218 14.82 -102.85 -1.17
CA GLY A 218 14.36 -102.16 -2.38
C GLY A 218 13.03 -101.41 -2.23
N ARG A 219 12.32 -101.58 -1.11
CA ARG A 219 11.04 -100.91 -0.80
C ARG A 219 11.27 -99.68 0.07
N ALA A 220 10.62 -98.57 -0.28
CA ALA A 220 10.54 -97.40 0.58
C ALA A 220 9.31 -97.52 1.48
N PHE A 221 9.43 -97.18 2.76
CA PHE A 221 8.28 -97.12 3.67
C PHE A 221 8.35 -95.91 4.59
N VAL A 222 7.19 -95.32 4.86
CA VAL A 222 7.03 -94.19 5.77
C VAL A 222 6.07 -94.61 6.87
N ARG A 223 6.54 -94.54 8.11
CA ARG A 223 5.75 -94.81 9.31
C ARG A 223 5.28 -93.50 9.92
N PHE A 224 3.97 -93.35 10.05
CA PHE A 224 3.31 -92.30 10.81
C PHE A 224 2.91 -92.84 12.18
N VAL A 225 3.24 -92.11 13.24
CA VAL A 225 2.92 -92.45 14.63
C VAL A 225 2.27 -91.24 15.31
N ALA A 226 1.14 -91.45 15.99
CA ALA A 226 0.55 -90.43 16.86
C ALA A 226 1.39 -90.29 18.14
N LEU A 227 1.77 -89.07 18.51
CA LEU A 227 2.62 -88.80 19.67
C LEU A 227 1.79 -88.61 20.94
N ASN A 228 2.19 -89.27 22.03
CA ASN A 228 1.54 -89.11 23.34
C ASN A 228 1.97 -87.78 24.00
N ASN A 229 1.03 -87.17 24.74
CA ASN A 229 1.00 -85.77 25.25
C ASN A 229 2.35 -85.06 25.46
N LEU A 230 3.29 -85.62 26.26
CA LEU A 230 4.54 -84.92 26.61
C LEU A 230 5.45 -84.60 25.41
N ARG A 231 5.36 -85.36 24.31
CA ARG A 231 6.11 -85.07 23.08
C ARG A 231 5.41 -84.07 22.16
N ALA A 232 4.09 -83.94 22.26
CA ALA A 232 3.34 -82.92 21.55
C ALA A 232 3.67 -81.52 22.11
N GLU A 233 3.63 -81.37 23.44
CA GLU A 233 3.91 -80.11 24.15
C GLU A 233 5.31 -79.54 23.82
N LEU A 234 6.34 -80.39 23.73
CA LEU A 234 7.70 -79.97 23.33
C LEU A 234 7.81 -79.57 21.84
N ALA A 235 6.97 -80.15 20.96
CA ALA A 235 6.94 -79.77 19.55
C ALA A 235 6.22 -78.43 19.35
N GLU A 236 5.09 -78.25 20.04
CA GLU A 236 4.30 -77.02 20.07
C GLU A 236 5.13 -75.82 20.57
N LEU A 237 5.79 -75.95 21.73
CA LEU A 237 6.68 -74.91 22.28
C LEU A 237 7.83 -74.54 21.33
N LYS A 238 8.35 -75.49 20.55
CA LYS A 238 9.40 -75.22 19.57
C LYS A 238 8.87 -74.44 18.36
N ILE A 239 7.68 -74.78 17.87
CA ILE A 239 7.01 -74.07 16.78
C ILE A 239 6.70 -72.63 17.21
N GLU A 240 6.15 -72.43 18.41
CA GLU A 240 5.81 -71.09 18.89
C GLU A 240 7.05 -70.24 19.16
N ARG A 241 8.15 -70.83 19.68
CA ARG A 241 9.46 -70.15 19.75
C ARG A 241 9.92 -69.67 18.36
N ASP A 242 9.86 -70.54 17.35
CA ASP A 242 10.32 -70.19 15.99
C ASP A 242 9.43 -69.11 15.35
N ARG A 243 8.13 -69.12 15.66
CA ARG A 243 7.18 -68.05 15.30
C ARG A 243 7.52 -66.71 15.96
N LEU A 244 7.74 -66.71 17.28
CA LEU A 244 8.11 -65.52 18.04
C LEU A 244 9.45 -64.94 17.57
N MET A 245 10.47 -65.78 17.35
CA MET A 245 11.75 -65.34 16.78
C MET A 245 11.58 -64.70 15.39
N SER A 246 10.75 -65.29 14.53
CA SER A 246 10.45 -64.72 13.21
C SER A 246 9.74 -63.36 13.34
N SER A 247 8.79 -63.22 14.28
CA SER A 247 8.08 -61.96 14.52
C SER A 247 9.00 -60.87 15.07
N ILE A 248 9.89 -61.19 16.02
CA ILE A 248 10.88 -60.24 16.56
C ILE A 248 11.84 -59.78 15.47
N SER A 249 12.33 -60.72 14.65
CA SER A 249 13.20 -60.42 13.51
C SER A 249 12.51 -59.51 12.49
N ALA A 250 11.20 -59.70 12.25
CA ALA A 250 10.43 -58.83 11.37
C ALA A 250 10.30 -57.40 11.92
N PHE A 251 10.04 -57.23 13.23
CA PHE A 251 10.01 -55.90 13.86
C PHE A 251 11.38 -55.22 13.87
N GLN A 252 12.47 -55.95 14.16
CA GLN A 252 13.83 -55.40 14.09
C GLN A 252 14.18 -54.96 12.67
N ASN A 253 13.92 -55.77 11.65
CA ASN A 253 14.15 -55.42 10.25
C ASN A 253 13.31 -54.20 9.81
N LEU A 254 12.08 -54.03 10.32
CA LEU A 254 11.27 -52.83 10.06
C LEU A 254 11.88 -51.59 10.73
N LEU A 255 12.36 -51.70 11.98
CA LEU A 255 13.03 -50.61 12.67
C LEU A 255 14.40 -50.28 12.06
N ASP A 256 15.10 -51.24 11.44
CA ASP A 256 16.33 -51.01 10.68
C ASP A 256 16.09 -50.34 9.32
N ALA A 257 14.86 -50.42 8.78
CA ALA A 257 14.49 -49.86 7.48
C ALA A 257 13.87 -48.45 7.55
N ILE A 258 13.66 -47.89 8.75
CA ILE A 258 13.15 -46.53 8.95
C ILE A 258 14.27 -45.55 9.31
N ASP A 259 14.19 -44.32 8.79
CA ASP A 259 15.16 -43.25 9.04
C ASP A 259 15.03 -42.60 10.43
N LEU A 260 14.46 -43.33 11.41
CA LEU A 260 14.19 -42.86 12.77
C LEU A 260 15.15 -43.55 13.76
N PRO A 261 16.04 -42.84 14.46
CA PRO A 261 16.92 -43.44 15.46
C PRO A 261 16.13 -44.21 16.52
N ALA A 262 16.37 -45.52 16.64
CA ALA A 262 15.73 -46.42 17.58
C ALA A 262 16.77 -47.20 18.39
N TRP A 263 16.50 -47.41 19.68
CA TRP A 263 17.42 -48.07 20.60
C TRP A 263 16.70 -48.95 21.63
N GLN A 264 17.44 -49.92 22.15
CA GLN A 264 17.11 -50.68 23.35
C GLN A 264 18.29 -50.62 24.33
N ARG A 265 17.98 -50.57 25.62
CA ARG A 265 18.92 -50.51 26.73
C ARG A 265 18.65 -51.59 27.76
N ASP A 266 19.70 -52.01 28.47
CA ASP A 266 19.60 -52.87 29.65
C ASP A 266 19.14 -52.11 30.90
N THR A 267 19.02 -52.83 32.02
CA THR A 267 18.67 -52.29 33.35
C THR A 267 19.70 -51.30 33.91
N GLU A 268 20.93 -51.31 33.41
CA GLU A 268 21.99 -50.35 33.75
C GLU A 268 22.02 -49.14 32.79
N GLY A 269 21.16 -49.11 31.77
CA GLY A 269 21.04 -48.03 30.79
C GLY A 269 22.02 -48.12 29.62
N ARG A 270 22.79 -49.21 29.48
CA ARG A 270 23.72 -49.43 28.37
C ARG A 270 22.97 -49.92 27.14
N LEU A 271 23.43 -49.53 25.94
CA LEU A 271 22.84 -49.96 24.68
C LEU A 271 22.99 -51.48 24.50
N THR A 272 21.89 -52.16 24.17
CA THR A 272 21.85 -53.60 23.85
C THR A 272 21.52 -53.87 22.40
N TRP A 273 20.75 -52.98 21.77
CA TRP A 273 20.43 -52.97 20.35
C TRP A 273 20.19 -51.53 19.89
N VAL A 274 20.59 -51.19 18.66
CA VAL A 274 20.26 -49.92 17.99
C VAL A 274 20.06 -50.20 16.50
N ASN A 275 19.32 -49.35 15.82
CA ASN A 275 19.10 -49.46 14.38
C ASN A 275 20.15 -48.71 13.54
N GLN A 276 20.07 -48.85 12.21
CA GLN A 276 20.93 -48.11 11.27
C GLN A 276 20.86 -46.59 11.45
N ALA A 277 19.64 -46.00 11.52
CA ALA A 277 19.47 -44.56 11.68
C ALA A 277 20.12 -44.00 12.96
N TYR A 278 20.13 -44.78 14.06
CA TYR A 278 20.87 -44.42 15.28
C TYR A 278 22.38 -44.42 15.04
N GLY A 279 22.91 -45.46 14.37
CA GLY A 279 24.33 -45.57 14.01
C GLY A 279 24.81 -44.37 13.17
N ASP A 280 24.03 -44.01 12.15
CA ASP A 280 24.28 -42.87 11.28
C ASP A 280 24.20 -41.52 12.00
N ALA A 281 23.33 -41.40 13.01
CA ALA A 281 23.19 -40.19 13.81
C ALA A 281 24.37 -39.97 14.78
N VAL A 282 25.03 -41.04 15.24
CA VAL A 282 26.23 -41.00 16.09
C VAL A 282 27.56 -41.20 15.33
N GLU A 283 27.50 -41.09 13.99
CA GLU A 283 28.63 -41.21 13.07
C GLU A 283 29.43 -42.53 13.22
N ALA A 284 28.74 -43.62 13.56
CA ALA A 284 29.33 -44.95 13.68
C ALA A 284 29.31 -45.71 12.34
N THR A 285 30.35 -46.51 12.09
CA THR A 285 30.46 -47.36 10.88
C THR A 285 29.44 -48.51 10.81
N SER A 286 28.76 -48.83 11.91
CA SER A 286 27.65 -49.78 11.97
C SER A 286 26.90 -49.67 13.32
N PRO A 287 25.66 -50.18 13.42
CA PRO A 287 24.93 -50.25 14.69
C PRO A 287 25.70 -50.98 15.79
N GLN A 288 26.36 -52.09 15.45
CA GLN A 288 27.18 -52.85 16.39
C GLN A 288 28.41 -52.08 16.85
N HIS A 289 29.00 -51.23 16.00
CA HIS A 289 30.11 -50.36 16.37
C HIS A 289 29.66 -49.26 17.35
N ALA A 290 28.48 -48.67 17.15
CA ALA A 290 27.90 -47.71 18.10
C ALA A 290 27.71 -48.33 19.50
N ILE A 291 27.21 -49.58 19.58
CA ILE A 291 27.07 -50.33 20.83
C ILE A 291 28.44 -50.61 21.46
N ASN A 292 29.40 -51.14 20.68
CA ASN A 292 30.71 -51.55 21.17
C ASN A 292 31.56 -50.37 21.70
N GLU A 293 31.45 -49.19 21.09
CA GLU A 293 32.12 -47.96 21.55
C GLU A 293 31.30 -47.18 22.60
N GLY A 294 30.05 -47.56 22.85
CA GLY A 294 29.16 -46.82 23.74
C GLY A 294 28.80 -45.43 23.23
N ARG A 295 28.62 -45.25 21.91
CA ARG A 295 28.24 -43.97 21.31
C ARG A 295 26.78 -43.64 21.56
N GLU A 296 26.54 -42.39 21.94
CA GLU A 296 25.30 -41.95 22.57
C GLU A 296 24.63 -40.83 21.77
N PHE A 297 23.43 -41.12 21.26
CA PHE A 297 22.61 -40.17 20.48
C PHE A 297 22.04 -39.03 21.32
N LEU A 298 21.64 -39.32 22.55
CA LEU A 298 21.11 -38.34 23.49
C LEU A 298 22.23 -37.76 24.36
N THR A 299 22.04 -36.53 24.85
CA THR A 299 22.94 -35.96 25.86
C THR A 299 22.76 -36.65 27.21
N THR A 300 23.76 -36.59 28.10
CA THR A 300 23.65 -37.14 29.46
C THR A 300 22.48 -36.54 30.24
N VAL A 301 22.24 -35.24 30.10
CA VAL A 301 21.10 -34.55 30.74
C VAL A 301 19.76 -35.07 30.20
N ALA A 302 19.66 -35.30 28.89
CA ALA A 302 18.46 -35.87 28.26
C ALA A 302 18.18 -37.31 28.76
N ARG A 303 19.20 -38.19 28.80
CA ARG A 303 19.04 -39.55 29.34
C ARG A 303 18.61 -39.55 30.80
N GLU A 304 19.16 -38.66 31.61
CA GLU A 304 18.78 -38.52 33.03
C GLU A 304 17.34 -38.03 33.19
N HIS A 305 16.91 -37.04 32.40
CA HIS A 305 15.53 -36.57 32.38
C HIS A 305 14.55 -37.71 32.01
N ILE A 306 14.83 -38.46 30.94
CA ILE A 306 14.05 -39.64 30.54
C ILE A 306 14.00 -40.67 31.67
N ARG A 307 15.14 -41.00 32.30
CA ARG A 307 15.20 -42.03 33.36
C ARG A 307 14.33 -41.70 34.57
N VAL A 308 14.21 -40.40 34.91
CA VAL A 308 13.40 -39.89 36.01
C VAL A 308 11.92 -39.78 35.64
N ALA A 309 11.60 -39.31 34.43
CA ALA A 309 10.23 -39.07 34.00
C ALA A 309 9.50 -40.32 33.45
N ALA A 310 10.22 -41.29 32.87
CA ALA A 310 9.65 -42.52 32.34
C ALA A 310 9.24 -43.50 33.45
N THR A 311 7.99 -43.95 33.40
CA THR A 311 7.42 -44.98 34.29
C THR A 311 6.89 -46.17 33.47
N PRO A 312 6.61 -47.33 34.09
CA PRO A 312 6.02 -48.47 33.37
C PRO A 312 4.60 -48.20 32.83
N GLU A 313 3.87 -47.25 33.40
CA GLU A 313 2.48 -46.91 33.00
C GLU A 313 2.40 -45.69 32.08
N SER A 314 3.38 -44.77 32.18
CA SER A 314 3.50 -43.59 31.31
C SER A 314 4.90 -43.58 30.68
N PRO A 315 5.03 -43.83 29.36
CA PRO A 315 6.29 -43.65 28.66
C PRO A 315 6.69 -42.17 28.68
N PHE A 316 7.98 -41.90 28.50
CA PHE A 316 8.46 -40.57 28.23
C PHE A 316 8.01 -40.12 26.83
N HIS A 317 7.52 -38.90 26.69
CA HIS A 317 7.25 -38.25 25.41
C HIS A 317 7.50 -36.74 25.55
N ASP A 318 8.61 -36.25 25.02
CA ASP A 318 8.95 -34.82 25.01
C ASP A 318 9.97 -34.49 23.91
N LYS A 319 10.09 -33.20 23.58
CA LYS A 319 11.05 -32.70 22.59
C LYS A 319 12.45 -32.53 23.19
N ILE A 320 13.40 -33.27 22.62
CA ILE A 320 14.80 -33.22 23.02
C ILE A 320 15.65 -32.72 21.87
N SER A 321 16.46 -31.70 22.15
CA SER A 321 17.52 -31.24 21.25
C SER A 321 18.78 -32.08 21.44
N THR A 322 19.38 -32.57 20.35
CA THR A 322 20.73 -33.16 20.37
C THR A 322 21.57 -32.61 19.22
N VAL A 323 22.81 -33.08 19.05
CA VAL A 323 23.69 -32.70 17.93
C VAL A 323 23.91 -33.91 17.04
N VAL A 324 23.53 -33.78 15.77
CA VAL A 324 23.71 -34.81 14.73
C VAL A 324 24.47 -34.18 13.57
N ARG A 325 25.57 -34.80 13.13
CA ARG A 325 26.42 -34.30 12.03
C ARG A 325 26.84 -32.83 12.20
N GLY A 326 27.17 -32.45 13.44
CA GLY A 326 27.56 -31.09 13.83
C GLY A 326 26.41 -30.07 13.97
N ASN A 327 25.19 -30.41 13.54
CA ASN A 327 24.02 -29.53 13.62
C ASN A 327 23.14 -29.83 14.83
N ARG A 328 22.59 -28.79 15.45
CA ARG A 328 21.64 -28.92 16.57
C ARG A 328 20.23 -29.19 16.01
N THR A 329 19.80 -30.44 16.09
CA THR A 329 18.50 -30.92 15.61
C THR A 329 17.54 -31.15 16.79
N PHE A 330 16.23 -31.07 16.51
CA PHE A 330 15.17 -31.26 17.50
C PHE A 330 14.41 -32.53 17.18
N PHE A 331 14.42 -33.47 18.13
CA PHE A 331 13.67 -34.72 18.03
C PHE A 331 12.49 -34.71 19.00
N ASP A 332 11.35 -35.25 18.56
CA ASP A 332 10.32 -35.73 19.47
C ASP A 332 10.71 -37.15 19.91
N VAL A 333 10.98 -37.34 21.21
CA VAL A 333 11.57 -38.58 21.74
C VAL A 333 10.52 -39.32 22.57
N VAL A 334 10.30 -40.58 22.22
CA VAL A 334 9.46 -41.51 22.99
C VAL A 334 10.35 -42.62 23.55
N ASP A 335 10.34 -42.83 24.87
CA ASP A 335 11.10 -43.91 25.53
C ASP A 335 10.21 -44.65 26.55
N VAL A 336 10.13 -45.98 26.40
CA VAL A 336 9.25 -46.88 27.15
C VAL A 336 10.10 -47.72 28.11
N LYS A 337 9.66 -47.80 29.37
CA LYS A 337 10.35 -48.56 30.41
C LYS A 337 9.86 -50.01 30.44
N LEU A 338 10.76 -50.97 30.25
CA LEU A 338 10.47 -52.40 30.21
C LEU A 338 11.09 -53.13 31.43
N PRO A 339 10.61 -54.32 31.81
CA PRO A 339 11.24 -55.13 32.85
C PRO A 339 12.72 -55.48 32.58
N SER A 340 13.14 -55.44 31.31
CA SER A 340 14.51 -55.71 30.85
C SER A 340 15.36 -54.46 30.62
N GLY A 341 14.85 -53.25 30.88
CA GLY A 341 15.55 -51.98 30.66
C GLY A 341 14.66 -50.90 30.07
N SER A 342 15.04 -50.32 28.92
CA SER A 342 14.17 -49.39 28.17
C SER A 342 14.31 -49.55 26.66
N ALA A 343 13.35 -49.02 25.90
CA ALA A 343 13.42 -48.94 24.45
C ALA A 343 12.80 -47.62 23.99
N GLY A 344 13.45 -46.94 23.04
CA GLY A 344 13.03 -45.63 22.59
C GLY A 344 13.26 -45.39 21.11
N ILE A 345 12.58 -44.36 20.61
CA ILE A 345 12.65 -43.88 19.23
C ILE A 345 12.62 -42.35 19.20
N ALA A 346 13.28 -41.76 18.21
CA ALA A 346 13.35 -40.32 18.01
C ALA A 346 12.83 -39.94 16.61
N ILE A 347 11.94 -38.95 16.55
CA ILE A 347 11.37 -38.42 15.30
C ILE A 347 11.93 -37.02 15.07
N ASP A 348 12.62 -36.79 13.95
CA ASP A 348 13.11 -35.43 13.63
C ASP A 348 11.91 -34.52 13.34
N VAL A 349 11.80 -33.43 14.12
CA VAL A 349 10.75 -32.41 13.97
C VAL A 349 11.34 -31.05 13.58
N SER A 350 12.60 -31.01 13.15
CA SER A 350 13.34 -29.77 12.86
C SER A 350 12.70 -28.97 11.72
N GLU A 351 12.27 -29.60 10.63
CA GLU A 351 11.59 -28.94 9.50
C GLU A 351 10.22 -28.38 9.90
N ALA A 352 9.41 -29.19 10.60
CA ALA A 352 8.10 -28.75 11.09
C ALA A 352 8.22 -27.62 12.14
N ALA A 353 9.31 -27.60 12.92
CA ALA A 353 9.62 -26.53 13.86
C ALA A 353 10.11 -25.25 13.15
N SER A 354 10.96 -25.36 12.13
CA SER A 354 11.44 -24.20 11.38
C SER A 354 10.32 -23.53 10.60
N VAL A 355 9.45 -24.28 9.93
CA VAL A 355 8.29 -23.74 9.20
C VAL A 355 7.32 -23.00 10.15
N ARG A 356 7.08 -23.52 11.36
CA ARG A 356 6.26 -22.81 12.36
C ARG A 356 6.93 -21.53 12.86
N ALA A 357 8.23 -21.55 13.14
CA ALA A 357 8.97 -20.36 13.57
C ALA A 357 9.04 -19.29 12.46
N GLU A 358 9.15 -19.70 11.20
CA GLU A 358 9.11 -18.80 10.04
C GLU A 358 7.71 -18.21 9.81
N LEU A 359 6.65 -19.01 10.00
CA LEU A 359 5.26 -18.55 9.97
C LEU A 359 4.96 -17.55 11.10
N GLU A 360 5.37 -17.82 12.34
CA GLU A 360 5.24 -16.87 13.45
C GLU A 360 6.02 -15.58 13.18
N ARG A 361 7.22 -15.68 12.61
CA ARG A 361 8.06 -14.53 12.26
C ARG A 361 7.45 -13.69 11.12
N THR A 362 6.88 -14.33 10.10
CA THR A 362 6.20 -13.62 9.00
C THR A 362 4.87 -13.01 9.44
N LEU A 363 4.06 -13.71 10.24
CA LEU A 363 2.85 -13.15 10.86
C LEU A 363 3.17 -11.93 11.73
N LYS A 364 4.22 -12.03 12.57
CA LYS A 364 4.68 -10.89 13.39
C LYS A 364 5.17 -9.73 12.52
N SER A 365 5.97 -10.02 11.49
CA SER A 365 6.44 -9.00 10.54
C SER A 365 5.28 -8.34 9.79
N HIS A 366 4.24 -9.08 9.43
CA HIS A 366 3.06 -8.53 8.77
C HIS A 366 2.23 -7.65 9.72
N ALA A 367 2.04 -8.07 10.97
CA ALA A 367 1.41 -7.24 12.00
C ALA A 367 2.19 -5.94 12.25
N GLU A 368 3.51 -6.01 12.38
CA GLU A 368 4.40 -4.84 12.50
C GLU A 368 4.29 -3.91 11.26
N THR A 369 4.24 -4.44 10.04
CA THR A 369 4.05 -3.60 8.83
C THR A 369 2.69 -2.91 8.80
N LEU A 370 1.61 -3.56 9.24
CA LEU A 370 0.28 -2.96 9.30
C LEU A 370 0.18 -1.90 10.41
N ASP A 371 0.87 -2.09 11.54
CA ASP A 371 0.87 -1.13 12.65
C ASP A 371 1.61 0.18 12.29
N HIS A 372 2.62 0.10 11.42
CA HIS A 372 3.34 1.25 10.87
C HIS A 372 2.65 1.94 9.68
N LEU A 373 1.52 1.43 9.16
CA LEU A 373 0.77 2.14 8.12
C LEU A 373 0.12 3.40 8.68
N ALA A 374 0.40 4.54 8.04
CA ALA A 374 -0.27 5.81 8.34
C ALA A 374 -1.78 5.80 8.04
N THR A 375 -2.25 4.86 7.22
CA THR A 375 -3.67 4.64 6.94
C THR A 375 -4.32 3.82 8.06
N PRO A 376 -5.38 4.33 8.72
CA PRO A 376 -6.21 3.55 9.64
C PRO A 376 -6.71 2.23 9.05
N VAL A 377 -6.46 1.11 9.75
CA VAL A 377 -6.96 -0.23 9.41
C VAL A 377 -7.55 -0.91 10.64
N ALA A 378 -8.70 -1.56 10.47
CA ALA A 378 -9.30 -2.47 11.45
C ALA A 378 -9.78 -3.77 10.77
N ILE A 379 -9.53 -4.92 11.38
CA ILE A 379 -9.93 -6.24 10.86
C ILE A 379 -10.83 -6.93 11.87
N PHE A 380 -11.96 -7.45 11.38
CA PHE A 380 -12.98 -8.15 12.16
C PHE A 380 -13.14 -9.60 11.65
N ASP A 381 -13.52 -10.51 12.54
CA ASP A 381 -13.84 -11.90 12.21
C ASP A 381 -15.28 -12.09 11.68
N GLY A 382 -15.67 -13.35 11.44
CA GLY A 382 -17.01 -13.71 10.97
C GLY A 382 -18.14 -13.50 11.99
N GLU A 383 -17.81 -13.34 13.27
CA GLU A 383 -18.75 -12.89 14.31
C GLU A 383 -18.75 -11.35 14.46
N ARG A 384 -18.02 -10.65 13.57
CA ARG A 384 -17.83 -9.20 13.52
C ARG A 384 -17.11 -8.62 14.74
N ARG A 385 -16.37 -9.45 15.49
CA ARG A 385 -15.55 -9.03 16.63
C ARG A 385 -14.19 -8.54 16.14
N LEU A 386 -13.69 -7.47 16.73
CA LEU A 386 -12.40 -6.86 16.36
C LEU A 386 -11.23 -7.81 16.66
N GLN A 387 -10.39 -8.10 15.66
CA GLN A 387 -9.21 -8.96 15.80
C GLN A 387 -7.88 -8.20 15.65
N PHE A 388 -7.84 -7.16 14.83
CA PHE A 388 -6.66 -6.31 14.64
C PHE A 388 -7.07 -4.85 14.43
N TYR A 389 -6.23 -3.93 14.91
CA TYR A 389 -6.27 -2.50 14.62
C TYR A 389 -4.84 -1.96 14.64
N ASN A 390 -4.56 -0.89 13.89
CA ASN A 390 -3.26 -0.19 13.95
C ASN A 390 -3.33 1.12 14.75
N GLN A 391 -2.15 1.67 15.09
CA GLN A 391 -2.05 2.97 15.78
C GLN A 391 -2.77 4.10 15.03
N ALA A 392 -2.73 4.11 13.69
CA ALA A 392 -3.46 5.11 12.89
C ALA A 392 -4.98 5.04 13.12
N PHE A 393 -5.56 3.85 13.26
CA PHE A 393 -6.97 3.67 13.60
C PHE A 393 -7.33 4.17 15.00
N VAL A 394 -6.46 3.94 15.99
CA VAL A 394 -6.63 4.51 17.34
C VAL A 394 -6.56 6.04 17.29
N ALA A 395 -5.61 6.60 16.53
CA ALA A 395 -5.42 8.04 16.41
C ALA A 395 -6.57 8.75 15.67
N LEU A 396 -7.09 8.18 14.57
CA LEU A 396 -8.23 8.74 13.83
C LEU A 396 -9.48 8.84 14.71
N TRP A 397 -9.78 7.77 15.45
CA TRP A 397 -11.02 7.66 16.20
C TRP A 397 -10.90 8.05 17.68
N GLU A 398 -9.70 8.32 18.18
CA GLU A 398 -9.33 8.57 19.59
C GLU A 398 -10.03 7.58 20.55
N LEU A 399 -9.90 6.29 20.25
CA LEU A 399 -10.56 5.21 20.99
C LEU A 399 -9.74 4.77 22.20
N ASP A 400 -10.45 4.40 23.27
CA ASP A 400 -9.87 3.82 24.47
C ASP A 400 -9.33 2.40 24.18
N ILE A 401 -8.05 2.18 24.47
CA ILE A 401 -7.37 0.90 24.25
C ILE A 401 -8.06 -0.22 25.05
N ALA A 402 -8.51 0.05 26.28
CA ALA A 402 -9.19 -0.94 27.11
C ALA A 402 -10.52 -1.42 26.49
N PHE A 403 -11.18 -0.57 25.69
CA PHE A 403 -12.34 -0.98 24.90
C PHE A 403 -11.93 -1.84 23.70
N LEU A 404 -10.87 -1.49 22.98
CA LEU A 404 -10.41 -2.27 21.82
C LEU A 404 -9.90 -3.67 22.22
N GLU A 405 -9.23 -3.78 23.37
CA GLU A 405 -8.81 -5.07 23.96
C GLU A 405 -9.98 -6.00 24.31
N SER A 406 -11.19 -5.47 24.56
CA SER A 406 -12.41 -6.28 24.74
C SER A 406 -12.93 -6.94 23.44
N LYS A 407 -12.24 -6.70 22.31
CA LYS A 407 -12.59 -7.17 20.95
C LYS A 407 -14.04 -6.87 20.57
N PRO A 408 -14.50 -5.59 20.59
CA PRO A 408 -15.91 -5.23 20.46
C PRO A 408 -16.50 -5.66 19.11
N ASP A 409 -17.83 -5.75 19.05
CA ASP A 409 -18.54 -5.96 17.78
C ASP A 409 -18.49 -4.68 16.91
N ASN A 410 -18.43 -4.83 15.60
CA ASN A 410 -18.40 -3.70 14.68
C ASN A 410 -19.67 -2.82 14.76
N ALA A 411 -20.84 -3.39 15.06
CA ALA A 411 -22.05 -2.57 15.24
C ALA A 411 -22.02 -1.77 16.55
N GLU A 412 -21.43 -2.33 17.61
CA GLU A 412 -21.16 -1.66 18.89
C GLU A 412 -20.15 -0.51 18.73
N LEU A 413 -19.05 -0.76 18.01
CA LEU A 413 -18.05 0.24 17.64
C LEU A 413 -18.69 1.44 16.92
N LEU A 414 -19.46 1.19 15.85
CA LEU A 414 -20.14 2.24 15.09
C LEU A 414 -21.13 3.04 15.96
N GLU A 415 -21.84 2.38 16.87
CA GLU A 415 -22.76 3.05 17.81
C GLU A 415 -22.00 3.96 18.79
N ARG A 416 -20.82 3.54 19.27
CA ARG A 416 -19.95 4.35 20.14
C ARG A 416 -19.33 5.54 19.40
N LEU A 417 -18.88 5.35 18.16
CA LEU A 417 -18.38 6.45 17.31
C LEU A 417 -19.48 7.48 16.99
N ARG A 418 -20.73 7.04 16.81
CA ARG A 418 -21.90 7.93 16.69
C ARG A 418 -22.17 8.69 17.99
N ALA A 419 -22.15 8.02 19.14
CA ALA A 419 -22.35 8.67 20.44
C ALA A 419 -21.28 9.74 20.73
N ALA A 420 -20.04 9.52 20.26
CA ALA A 420 -18.94 10.48 20.30
C ALA A 420 -18.99 11.57 19.20
N LYS A 421 -20.05 11.62 18.36
CA LYS A 421 -20.21 12.52 17.20
C LYS A 421 -19.05 12.47 16.19
N LYS A 422 -18.44 11.29 16.00
CA LYS A 422 -17.34 11.09 15.05
C LYS A 422 -17.79 10.59 13.68
N LEU A 423 -19.03 10.10 13.55
CA LEU A 423 -19.62 9.64 12.29
C LEU A 423 -20.51 10.71 11.63
N PRO A 424 -20.81 10.60 10.32
CA PRO A 424 -21.70 11.53 9.62
C PRO A 424 -23.10 11.59 10.23
N ASP A 425 -23.66 12.80 10.40
CA ASP A 425 -25.03 13.00 10.88
C ASP A 425 -26.05 12.66 9.77
N GLN A 426 -26.51 11.40 9.76
CA GLN A 426 -27.46 10.86 8.80
C GLN A 426 -28.89 10.84 9.35
N LEU A 427 -29.89 11.25 8.54
CA LEU A 427 -31.30 11.28 8.96
C LEU A 427 -31.85 9.90 9.38
N ASN A 428 -31.32 8.80 8.83
CA ASN A 428 -31.71 7.44 9.18
C ASN A 428 -30.49 6.58 9.52
N TRP A 429 -30.08 6.63 10.80
CA TRP A 429 -28.99 5.83 11.33
C TRP A 429 -29.18 4.33 11.11
N LYS A 430 -30.41 3.81 11.23
CA LYS A 430 -30.66 2.37 11.14
C LYS A 430 -30.33 1.85 9.74
N SER A 431 -30.85 2.50 8.70
CA SER A 431 -30.53 2.11 7.32
C SER A 431 -29.05 2.29 7.00
N TRP A 432 -28.44 3.40 7.44
CA TRP A 432 -27.01 3.65 7.21
C TRP A 432 -26.13 2.55 7.85
N LYS A 433 -26.42 2.16 9.11
CA LYS A 433 -25.70 1.08 9.78
C LYS A 433 -25.94 -0.28 9.13
N GLU A 434 -27.14 -0.56 8.64
CA GLU A 434 -27.44 -1.78 7.86
C GLU A 434 -26.68 -1.81 6.52
N THR A 435 -26.55 -0.67 5.83
CA THR A 435 -25.72 -0.53 4.61
C THR A 435 -24.24 -0.74 4.93
N ALA A 436 -23.68 -0.05 5.92
CA ALA A 436 -22.27 -0.19 6.31
C ALA A 436 -21.92 -1.64 6.72
N LEU A 437 -22.80 -2.30 7.49
CA LEU A 437 -22.61 -3.70 7.90
C LEU A 437 -22.99 -4.72 6.82
N SER A 438 -23.45 -4.28 5.63
CA SER A 438 -23.74 -5.19 4.52
C SER A 438 -22.46 -5.81 3.93
N VAL A 439 -21.29 -5.20 4.14
CA VAL A 439 -20.01 -5.66 3.60
C VAL A 439 -19.66 -7.11 4.00
N TYR A 440 -20.05 -7.56 5.19
CA TYR A 440 -19.87 -8.96 5.64
C TYR A 440 -20.65 -9.99 4.80
N ARG A 441 -21.46 -9.53 3.84
CA ARG A 441 -22.22 -10.35 2.87
C ARG A 441 -21.88 -9.98 1.41
N ALA A 442 -20.98 -9.01 1.19
CA ALA A 442 -20.59 -8.57 -0.14
C ALA A 442 -19.50 -9.49 -0.71
N LEU A 443 -19.54 -9.71 -2.03
CA LEU A 443 -18.50 -10.42 -2.77
C LEU A 443 -17.34 -9.48 -3.17
N ASP A 444 -17.66 -8.21 -3.40
CA ASP A 444 -16.72 -7.17 -3.83
C ASP A 444 -16.42 -6.17 -2.70
N THR A 445 -15.32 -5.42 -2.85
CA THR A 445 -14.96 -4.33 -1.94
C THR A 445 -15.96 -3.19 -2.05
N GLN A 446 -16.59 -2.82 -0.93
CA GLN A 446 -17.44 -1.63 -0.87
C GLN A 446 -16.61 -0.39 -0.55
N THR A 447 -16.99 0.73 -1.16
CA THR A 447 -16.30 2.02 -1.03
C THR A 447 -17.33 3.12 -0.82
N ASP A 448 -17.29 3.77 0.34
CA ASP A 448 -18.15 4.91 0.68
C ASP A 448 -17.32 6.16 1.00
N LEU A 449 -17.93 7.34 0.80
CA LEU A 449 -17.38 8.62 1.26
C LEU A 449 -18.10 9.07 2.53
N TRP A 450 -17.36 9.26 3.61
CA TRP A 450 -17.87 9.68 4.91
C TRP A 450 -17.38 11.11 5.21
N HIS A 451 -18.32 12.06 5.22
CA HIS A 451 -18.05 13.43 5.66
C HIS A 451 -18.27 13.53 7.18
N LEU A 452 -17.18 13.74 7.92
CA LEU A 452 -17.19 13.75 9.38
C LEU A 452 -17.55 15.14 9.93
N PRO A 453 -18.17 15.24 11.13
CA PRO A 453 -18.52 16.54 11.74
C PRO A 453 -17.34 17.46 12.06
N ASN A 454 -16.10 16.92 12.10
CA ASN A 454 -14.87 17.70 12.29
C ASN A 454 -14.36 18.36 10.98
N GLY A 455 -15.07 18.20 9.85
CA GLY A 455 -14.70 18.73 8.54
C GLY A 455 -13.83 17.82 7.70
N GLN A 456 -13.38 16.67 8.22
CA GLN A 456 -12.64 15.69 7.42
C GLN A 456 -13.56 14.91 6.48
N THR A 457 -13.04 14.56 5.30
CA THR A 457 -13.68 13.62 4.38
C THR A 457 -12.83 12.35 4.28
N LEU A 458 -13.40 11.24 4.71
CA LEU A 458 -12.78 9.93 4.62
C LEU A 458 -13.36 9.13 3.46
N ARG A 459 -12.52 8.38 2.76
CA ARG A 459 -12.93 7.29 1.89
C ARG A 459 -12.76 5.99 2.65
N VAL A 460 -13.87 5.30 2.87
CA VAL A 460 -13.92 4.08 3.67
C VAL A 460 -14.07 2.91 2.72
N PHE A 461 -13.05 2.07 2.68
CA PHE A 461 -13.05 0.82 1.94
C PHE A 461 -13.29 -0.30 2.93
N ALA A 462 -14.20 -1.21 2.58
CA ALA A 462 -14.41 -2.42 3.36
C ALA A 462 -14.47 -3.64 2.45
N THR A 463 -13.70 -4.67 2.78
CA THR A 463 -13.53 -5.88 1.99
C THR A 463 -13.79 -7.11 2.85
N ALA A 464 -14.69 -7.99 2.41
CA ALA A 464 -14.95 -9.27 3.07
C ALA A 464 -13.78 -10.24 2.88
N HIS A 465 -13.45 -11.01 3.91
CA HIS A 465 -12.49 -12.11 3.85
C HIS A 465 -13.19 -13.42 3.48
N PRO A 466 -12.57 -14.31 2.68
CA PRO A 466 -13.13 -15.61 2.33
C PRO A 466 -13.48 -16.52 3.52
N GLN A 467 -12.89 -16.26 4.68
CA GLN A 467 -13.12 -16.98 5.95
C GLN A 467 -14.25 -16.35 6.82
N GLY A 468 -14.96 -15.33 6.29
CA GLY A 468 -16.17 -14.75 6.90
C GLY A 468 -16.00 -13.37 7.53
N GLY A 469 -14.77 -12.91 7.78
CA GLY A 469 -14.48 -11.60 8.38
C GLY A 469 -14.56 -10.42 7.41
N ALA A 470 -14.14 -9.23 7.86
CA ALA A 470 -13.99 -8.05 7.00
C ALA A 470 -12.84 -7.14 7.45
N THR A 471 -12.11 -6.58 6.48
CA THR A 471 -11.11 -5.52 6.71
C THR A 471 -11.70 -4.16 6.33
N TRP A 472 -11.51 -3.18 7.20
CA TRP A 472 -11.93 -1.79 7.04
C TRP A 472 -10.70 -0.89 6.97
N VAL A 473 -10.63 -0.05 5.95
CA VAL A 473 -9.53 0.90 5.68
C VAL A 473 -10.12 2.29 5.51
N PHE A 474 -9.54 3.29 6.17
CA PHE A 474 -10.03 4.67 6.14
C PHE A 474 -8.96 5.60 5.58
N GLU A 475 -9.12 6.06 4.34
CA GLU A 475 -8.23 6.98 3.66
C GLU A 475 -8.72 8.43 3.84
N ASN A 476 -7.84 9.36 4.20
CA ASN A 476 -8.20 10.77 4.36
C ASN A 476 -8.05 11.53 3.03
N LEU A 477 -9.17 11.91 2.42
CA LEU A 477 -9.22 12.65 1.15
C LEU A 477 -9.42 14.16 1.32
N THR A 478 -9.38 14.69 2.55
CA THR A 478 -9.74 16.09 2.85
C THR A 478 -8.95 17.10 2.00
N GLU A 479 -7.62 16.92 1.88
CA GLU A 479 -6.79 17.81 1.04
C GLU A 479 -7.10 17.68 -0.45
N GLN A 480 -7.28 16.46 -0.96
CA GLN A 480 -7.52 16.21 -2.38
C GLN A 480 -8.87 16.80 -2.83
N VAL A 481 -9.94 16.56 -2.07
CA VAL A 481 -11.28 17.09 -2.35
C VAL A 481 -11.32 18.61 -2.19
N ALA A 482 -10.63 19.16 -1.19
CA ALA A 482 -10.52 20.62 -1.02
C ALA A 482 -9.73 21.27 -2.16
N LEU A 483 -8.65 20.64 -2.64
CA LEU A 483 -7.84 21.12 -3.75
C LEU A 483 -8.62 21.10 -5.07
N GLU A 484 -9.31 20.00 -5.38
CA GLU A 484 -10.16 19.88 -6.57
C GLU A 484 -11.30 20.92 -6.55
N THR A 485 -11.99 21.07 -5.42
CA THR A 485 -13.05 22.07 -5.26
C THR A 485 -12.52 23.49 -5.43
N ARG A 486 -11.36 23.80 -4.86
CA ARG A 486 -10.69 25.11 -4.98
C ARG A 486 -10.22 25.36 -6.41
N TYR A 487 -9.67 24.36 -7.10
CA TYR A 487 -9.27 24.46 -8.50
C TYR A 487 -10.48 24.73 -9.41
N ASN A 488 -11.55 23.94 -9.28
CA ASN A 488 -12.78 24.10 -10.06
C ASN A 488 -13.44 25.46 -9.79
N THR A 489 -13.42 25.93 -8.54
CA THR A 489 -13.91 27.28 -8.17
C THR A 489 -13.06 28.38 -8.80
N LEU A 490 -11.73 28.24 -8.79
CA LEU A 490 -10.81 29.23 -9.37
C LEU A 490 -10.95 29.31 -10.90
N VAL A 491 -11.08 28.17 -11.58
CA VAL A 491 -11.40 28.10 -13.02
C VAL A 491 -12.75 28.78 -13.32
N LYS A 492 -13.79 28.49 -12.52
CA LYS A 492 -15.10 29.12 -12.71
C LYS A 492 -15.05 30.64 -12.49
N VAL A 493 -14.44 31.10 -11.39
CA VAL A 493 -14.28 32.53 -11.08
C VAL A 493 -13.47 33.23 -12.18
N GLN A 494 -12.43 32.60 -12.72
CA GLN A 494 -11.64 33.17 -13.83
C GLN A 494 -12.50 33.30 -15.11
N GLY A 495 -13.31 32.29 -15.44
CA GLY A 495 -14.25 32.36 -16.56
C GLY A 495 -15.26 33.50 -16.41
N GLU A 496 -15.99 33.53 -15.29
CA GLU A 496 -16.98 34.58 -14.97
C GLU A 496 -16.34 35.98 -14.96
N THR A 497 -15.11 36.11 -14.47
CA THR A 497 -14.36 37.39 -14.49
C THR A 497 -14.12 37.84 -15.91
N ILE A 498 -13.61 36.96 -16.78
CA ILE A 498 -13.30 37.29 -18.19
C ILE A 498 -14.58 37.58 -18.98
N ASP A 499 -15.67 36.85 -18.73
CA ASP A 499 -16.95 37.04 -19.40
C ASP A 499 -17.65 38.35 -19.01
N HIS A 500 -17.37 38.88 -17.82
CA HIS A 500 -17.87 40.17 -17.34
C HIS A 500 -16.91 41.36 -17.52
N LEU A 501 -15.74 41.17 -18.13
CA LEU A 501 -14.89 42.30 -18.54
C LEU A 501 -15.59 43.14 -19.61
N SER A 502 -15.56 44.47 -19.45
CA SER A 502 -16.01 45.44 -20.45
C SER A 502 -15.09 45.48 -21.69
N GLU A 503 -13.86 45.00 -21.54
CA GLU A 503 -12.87 44.87 -22.61
C GLU A 503 -13.12 43.58 -23.41
N GLY A 504 -13.00 43.66 -24.74
CA GLY A 504 -13.10 42.49 -25.59
C GLY A 504 -11.83 41.65 -25.54
N VAL A 505 -11.89 40.47 -24.93
CA VAL A 505 -10.75 39.55 -24.78
C VAL A 505 -10.95 38.30 -25.65
N ALA A 506 -9.93 37.97 -26.44
CA ALA A 506 -9.85 36.72 -27.20
C ALA A 506 -8.45 36.11 -27.08
N VAL A 507 -8.36 34.79 -26.88
CA VAL A 507 -7.09 34.05 -26.77
C VAL A 507 -6.98 33.03 -27.89
N PHE A 508 -5.85 33.01 -28.58
CA PHE A 508 -5.54 32.12 -29.70
C PHE A 508 -4.37 31.19 -29.34
N GLY A 509 -4.36 29.97 -29.89
CA GLY A 509 -3.20 29.09 -29.84
C GLY A 509 -2.20 29.36 -30.97
N ALA A 510 -1.03 28.73 -30.89
CA ALA A 510 0.02 28.76 -31.93
C ALA A 510 -0.46 28.28 -33.32
N ASP A 511 -1.56 27.53 -33.35
CA ASP A 511 -2.26 27.08 -34.54
C ASP A 511 -3.19 28.15 -35.14
N GLY A 512 -3.17 29.38 -34.62
CA GLY A 512 -4.06 30.46 -35.00
C GLY A 512 -5.52 30.21 -34.64
N ARG A 513 -5.83 29.21 -33.80
CA ARG A 513 -7.22 28.86 -33.43
C ARG A 513 -7.62 29.48 -32.10
N ILE A 514 -8.80 30.07 -32.06
CA ILE A 514 -9.36 30.66 -30.85
C ILE A 514 -9.59 29.58 -29.79
N ARG A 515 -9.22 29.88 -28.56
CA ARG A 515 -9.37 29.04 -27.36
C ARG A 515 -10.40 29.62 -26.41
N LEU A 516 -10.47 30.94 -26.33
CA LEU A 516 -11.43 31.70 -25.53
C LEU A 516 -11.86 32.95 -26.30
N SER A 517 -13.14 33.29 -26.25
CA SER A 517 -13.65 34.64 -26.54
C SER A 517 -14.64 35.02 -25.44
N ASN A 518 -14.57 36.26 -24.94
CA ASN A 518 -15.57 36.79 -24.02
C ASN A 518 -16.75 37.46 -24.77
N PRO A 519 -17.89 37.73 -24.10
CA PRO A 519 -19.04 38.40 -24.70
C PRO A 519 -18.70 39.80 -25.24
N ALA A 520 -17.86 40.56 -24.55
CA ALA A 520 -17.47 41.90 -24.98
C ALA A 520 -16.73 41.89 -26.33
N PHE A 521 -15.82 40.93 -26.58
CA PHE A 521 -15.15 40.77 -27.86
C PHE A 521 -16.15 40.52 -28.99
N ARG A 522 -17.12 39.63 -28.75
CA ARG A 522 -18.18 39.31 -29.71
C ARG A 522 -19.05 40.53 -30.02
N MET A 523 -19.42 41.29 -28.99
CA MET A 523 -20.22 42.52 -29.11
C MET A 523 -19.49 43.65 -29.85
N LEU A 524 -18.21 43.90 -29.54
CA LEU A 524 -17.42 44.95 -30.19
C LEU A 524 -17.22 44.71 -31.68
N TRP A 525 -17.04 43.45 -32.09
CA TRP A 525 -16.82 43.07 -33.48
C TRP A 525 -18.10 42.69 -34.25
N GLY A 526 -19.23 42.54 -33.55
CA GLY A 526 -20.54 42.20 -34.15
C GLY A 526 -20.69 40.74 -34.57
N ILE A 527 -19.91 39.83 -33.99
CA ILE A 527 -19.85 38.40 -34.35
C ILE A 527 -20.62 37.52 -33.37
N THR A 528 -21.12 36.37 -33.82
CA THR A 528 -21.87 35.45 -32.95
C THR A 528 -20.96 34.49 -32.18
N GLU A 529 -21.51 33.80 -31.18
CA GLU A 529 -20.81 32.73 -30.46
C GLU A 529 -20.44 31.54 -31.38
N ALA A 530 -21.23 31.30 -32.43
CA ALA A 530 -20.93 30.27 -33.43
C ALA A 530 -19.69 30.63 -34.27
N ASP A 531 -19.56 31.91 -34.64
CA ASP A 531 -18.41 32.42 -35.40
C ASP A 531 -17.12 32.39 -34.56
N ALA A 532 -17.23 32.69 -33.27
CA ALA A 532 -16.10 32.74 -32.32
C ALA A 532 -15.91 31.46 -31.50
N LYS A 533 -16.48 30.33 -31.92
CA LYS A 533 -16.40 29.05 -31.21
C LYS A 533 -14.95 28.57 -31.01
N PRO A 534 -14.58 28.01 -29.84
CA PRO A 534 -13.28 27.39 -29.63
C PRO A 534 -12.91 26.39 -30.73
N GLY A 535 -11.75 26.60 -31.36
CA GLY A 535 -11.26 25.86 -32.52
C GLY A 535 -11.38 26.61 -33.86
N THR A 536 -12.17 27.69 -33.96
CA THR A 536 -12.22 28.52 -35.17
C THR A 536 -10.89 29.25 -35.41
N HIS A 537 -10.44 29.30 -36.67
CA HIS A 537 -9.16 29.92 -37.04
C HIS A 537 -9.27 31.44 -37.22
N ILE A 538 -8.24 32.18 -36.82
CA ILE A 538 -8.15 33.66 -36.86
C ILE A 538 -8.57 34.27 -38.21
N ARG A 539 -8.24 33.61 -39.33
CA ARG A 539 -8.66 34.05 -40.68
C ARG A 539 -10.18 34.06 -40.87
N ALA A 540 -10.89 33.04 -40.39
CA ALA A 540 -12.35 32.97 -40.52
C ALA A 540 -13.04 34.04 -39.66
N ILE A 541 -12.50 34.32 -38.48
CA ILE A 541 -12.99 35.43 -37.63
C ILE A 541 -12.73 36.78 -38.32
N GLY A 542 -11.55 36.98 -38.92
CA GLY A 542 -11.24 38.18 -39.70
C GLY A 542 -12.12 38.36 -40.94
N GLU A 543 -12.51 37.28 -41.62
CA GLU A 543 -13.48 37.29 -42.72
C GLU A 543 -14.88 37.73 -42.26
N THR A 544 -15.36 37.24 -41.10
CA THR A 544 -16.63 37.69 -40.50
C THR A 544 -16.56 39.14 -39.99
N CYS A 545 -15.40 39.60 -39.53
CA CYS A 545 -15.19 40.98 -39.04
C CYS A 545 -14.93 42.01 -40.14
N LEU A 546 -14.67 41.57 -41.38
CA LEU A 546 -14.34 42.43 -42.52
C LEU A 546 -15.36 43.56 -42.78
N PRO A 547 -16.69 43.35 -42.65
CA PRO A 547 -17.70 44.40 -42.86
C PRO A 547 -17.69 45.53 -41.82
N SER A 548 -17.03 45.36 -40.67
CA SER A 548 -17.06 46.32 -39.56
C SER A 548 -15.91 47.32 -39.57
N TYR A 549 -14.91 47.18 -40.45
CA TYR A 549 -13.61 47.85 -40.32
C TYR A 549 -13.19 48.66 -41.56
N ASP A 550 -12.52 49.80 -41.33
CA ASP A 550 -12.21 50.83 -42.34
C ASP A 550 -10.93 50.55 -43.16
N ARG A 551 -10.06 49.60 -42.75
CA ARG A 551 -8.83 49.27 -43.49
C ARG A 551 -8.78 47.80 -43.95
N PRO A 552 -8.52 47.50 -45.23
CA PRO A 552 -8.63 46.13 -45.78
C PRO A 552 -7.60 45.10 -45.27
N ASP A 553 -6.58 45.51 -44.50
CA ASP A 553 -5.46 44.64 -44.10
C ASP A 553 -5.31 44.39 -42.59
N GLY A 554 -6.03 45.08 -41.70
CA GLY A 554 -5.74 45.03 -40.25
C GLY A 554 -5.91 43.64 -39.61
N TRP A 555 -6.93 42.87 -40.01
CA TRP A 555 -7.09 41.49 -39.54
C TRP A 555 -6.03 40.52 -40.10
N LYS A 556 -5.37 40.86 -41.22
CA LYS A 556 -4.20 40.10 -41.70
C LYS A 556 -3.01 40.34 -40.77
N THR A 557 -2.77 41.58 -40.34
CA THR A 557 -1.72 41.92 -39.36
C THR A 557 -1.93 41.18 -38.03
N PHE A 558 -3.17 41.08 -37.53
CA PHE A 558 -3.44 40.23 -36.35
C PHE A 558 -3.18 38.74 -36.64
N GLY A 559 -3.57 38.24 -37.81
CA GLY A 559 -3.25 36.88 -38.24
C GLY A 559 -1.74 36.60 -38.29
N GLU A 560 -0.95 37.53 -38.83
CA GLU A 560 0.51 37.44 -38.91
C GLU A 560 1.15 37.45 -37.51
N LEU A 561 0.77 38.39 -36.63
CA LEU A 561 1.28 38.47 -35.26
C LEU A 561 0.94 37.24 -34.41
N ILE A 562 -0.20 36.57 -34.67
CA ILE A 562 -0.63 35.37 -33.95
C ILE A 562 0.00 34.10 -34.51
N THR A 563 0.27 34.04 -35.82
CA THR A 563 0.80 32.83 -36.50
C THR A 563 2.29 32.91 -36.85
N SER A 564 2.98 34.01 -36.49
CA SER A 564 4.43 34.12 -36.65
C SER A 564 5.18 33.15 -35.72
N PHE A 565 6.18 32.48 -36.28
CA PHE A 565 7.06 31.54 -35.56
C PHE A 565 8.34 32.21 -35.01
N ASP A 566 8.41 33.54 -34.96
CA ASP A 566 9.59 34.26 -34.45
C ASP A 566 9.79 34.06 -32.93
N ASP A 567 11.04 33.89 -32.51
CA ASP A 567 11.41 33.75 -31.09
C ASP A 567 11.15 35.04 -30.29
N GLU A 568 11.25 36.21 -30.94
CA GLU A 568 10.83 37.50 -30.38
C GLU A 568 9.35 37.77 -30.68
N ARG A 569 8.43 37.14 -29.92
CA ARG A 569 7.01 37.56 -29.95
C ARG A 569 6.85 38.95 -29.36
N ARG A 570 6.79 39.97 -30.23
CA ARG A 570 6.66 41.37 -29.82
C ARG A 570 5.22 41.70 -29.47
N SER A 571 5.01 42.36 -28.33
CA SER A 571 3.74 42.98 -28.00
C SER A 571 3.46 44.13 -28.98
N SER A 572 2.28 44.14 -29.60
CA SER A 572 1.84 45.22 -30.47
C SER A 572 0.66 45.94 -29.84
N GLN A 573 0.65 47.27 -29.89
CA GLN A 573 -0.43 48.12 -29.39
C GLN A 573 -0.76 49.19 -30.42
N GLY A 574 -2.01 49.63 -30.45
CA GLY A 574 -2.42 50.75 -31.27
C GLY A 574 -3.93 50.93 -31.28
N THR A 575 -4.37 51.97 -31.98
CA THR A 575 -5.78 52.34 -32.04
C THR A 575 -6.33 52.09 -33.44
N LEU A 576 -7.57 51.60 -33.52
CA LEU A 576 -8.32 51.36 -34.75
C LEU A 576 -9.69 52.04 -34.67
N GLU A 577 -10.18 52.56 -35.81
CA GLU A 577 -11.52 53.12 -35.92
C GLU A 577 -12.36 52.19 -36.80
N LEU A 578 -13.55 51.83 -36.31
CA LEU A 578 -14.52 50.97 -37.01
C LEU A 578 -15.44 51.83 -37.87
N LEU A 579 -16.05 51.22 -38.91
CA LEU A 579 -17.05 51.87 -39.76
C LEU A 579 -18.31 52.31 -39.00
N SER A 580 -18.52 51.78 -37.80
CA SER A 580 -19.55 52.21 -36.84
C SER A 580 -19.23 53.52 -36.11
N GLY A 581 -18.05 54.12 -36.31
CA GLY A 581 -17.57 55.29 -35.57
C GLY A 581 -17.14 54.98 -34.14
N LEU A 582 -16.87 53.70 -33.83
CA LEU A 582 -16.23 53.27 -32.60
C LEU A 582 -14.71 53.33 -32.73
N VAL A 583 -14.05 53.93 -31.74
CA VAL A 583 -12.60 53.93 -31.59
C VAL A 583 -12.21 52.85 -30.59
N LEU A 584 -11.51 51.81 -31.05
CA LEU A 584 -11.01 50.74 -30.20
C LEU A 584 -9.49 50.86 -30.06
N ASP A 585 -8.99 50.82 -28.83
CA ASP A 585 -7.58 50.58 -28.55
C ASP A 585 -7.35 49.06 -28.45
N TYR A 586 -6.29 48.55 -29.06
CA TYR A 586 -5.98 47.12 -29.09
C TYR A 586 -4.60 46.81 -28.53
N ALA A 587 -4.48 45.66 -27.88
CA ALA A 587 -3.19 45.08 -27.52
C ALA A 587 -3.09 43.60 -27.95
N VAL A 588 -1.92 43.24 -28.47
CA VAL A 588 -1.53 41.87 -28.81
C VAL A 588 -0.46 41.44 -27.81
N ILE A 589 -0.78 40.48 -26.94
CA ILE A 589 0.08 40.07 -25.81
C ILE A 589 0.38 38.57 -25.93
N PRO A 590 1.64 38.15 -26.10
CA PRO A 590 1.98 36.73 -26.09
C PRO A 590 1.87 36.15 -24.67
N LEU A 591 1.32 34.95 -24.59
CA LEU A 591 1.14 34.16 -23.37
C LEU A 591 2.06 32.92 -23.40
N PRO A 592 2.26 32.25 -22.24
CA PRO A 592 2.92 30.95 -22.18
C PRO A 592 2.27 29.90 -23.11
N ASN A 593 3.02 28.83 -23.42
CA ASN A 593 2.60 27.75 -24.32
C ASN A 593 2.24 28.22 -25.75
N ALA A 594 2.89 29.30 -26.21
CA ALA A 594 2.69 29.89 -27.54
C ALA A 594 1.23 30.26 -27.84
N GLN A 595 0.50 30.71 -26.81
CA GLN A 595 -0.80 31.36 -26.99
C GLN A 595 -0.60 32.87 -27.17
N THR A 596 -1.57 33.54 -27.78
CA THR A 596 -1.57 35.00 -27.96
C THR A 596 -2.94 35.55 -27.57
N MET A 597 -2.95 36.56 -26.70
CA MET A 597 -4.15 37.27 -26.28
C MET A 597 -4.31 38.56 -27.10
N LEU A 598 -5.50 38.77 -27.62
CA LEU A 598 -5.98 40.05 -28.15
C LEU A 598 -6.92 40.69 -27.13
N THR A 599 -6.68 41.95 -26.81
CA THR A 599 -7.61 42.79 -26.05
C THR A 599 -8.08 43.98 -26.89
N PHE A 600 -9.32 44.41 -26.68
CA PHE A 600 -9.92 45.57 -27.35
C PHE A 600 -10.70 46.41 -26.33
N VAL A 601 -10.33 47.69 -26.19
CA VAL A 601 -10.94 48.65 -25.26
C VAL A 601 -11.65 49.74 -26.05
N ASN A 602 -12.94 49.99 -25.76
CA ASN A 602 -13.67 51.07 -26.41
C ASN A 602 -13.27 52.43 -25.80
N MET A 603 -12.57 53.25 -26.57
CA MET A 603 -12.05 54.57 -26.19
C MET A 603 -12.87 55.73 -26.77
N THR A 604 -13.99 55.45 -27.44
CA THR A 604 -14.80 56.44 -28.17
C THR A 604 -15.19 57.65 -27.32
N ASP A 605 -15.65 57.44 -26.09
CA ASP A 605 -16.07 58.53 -25.21
C ASP A 605 -14.88 59.33 -24.66
N SER A 606 -13.73 58.68 -24.43
CA SER A 606 -12.48 59.34 -24.02
C SER A 606 -11.99 60.30 -25.12
N VAL A 607 -11.93 59.83 -26.37
CA VAL A 607 -11.50 60.64 -27.53
C VAL A 607 -12.48 61.79 -27.80
N ARG A 608 -13.79 61.59 -27.58
CA ARG A 608 -14.79 62.66 -27.68
C ARG A 608 -14.64 63.69 -26.56
N ALA A 609 -14.40 63.27 -25.33
CA ALA A 609 -14.18 64.16 -24.19
C ALA A 609 -12.91 65.00 -24.35
N GLU A 610 -11.81 64.40 -24.81
CA GLU A 610 -10.53 65.09 -25.07
C GLU A 610 -10.68 66.18 -26.15
N ARG A 611 -11.35 65.86 -27.27
CA ARG A 611 -11.66 66.84 -28.33
C ARG A 611 -12.51 68.00 -27.78
N ALA A 612 -13.58 67.71 -27.04
CA ALA A 612 -14.47 68.72 -26.47
C ALA A 612 -13.79 69.60 -25.39
N LEU A 613 -12.85 69.06 -24.62
CA LEU A 613 -12.03 69.82 -23.66
C LEU A 613 -11.05 70.75 -24.38
N THR A 614 -10.42 70.26 -25.46
CA THR A 614 -9.48 71.04 -26.28
C THR A 614 -10.19 72.25 -26.91
N GLU A 615 -11.35 72.04 -27.54
CA GLU A 615 -12.17 73.11 -28.12
C GLU A 615 -12.60 74.16 -27.07
N LYS A 616 -12.99 73.73 -25.87
CA LYS A 616 -13.37 74.65 -24.78
C LYS A 616 -12.20 75.46 -24.24
N ASN A 617 -11.01 74.85 -24.09
CA ASN A 617 -9.81 75.57 -23.66
C ASN A 617 -9.40 76.63 -24.69
N GLU A 618 -9.47 76.34 -25.99
CA GLU A 618 -9.23 77.35 -27.03
C GLU A 618 -10.23 78.51 -26.97
N ALA A 619 -11.52 78.21 -26.75
CA ALA A 619 -12.56 79.23 -26.65
C ALA A 619 -12.35 80.15 -25.43
N LEU A 620 -11.98 79.59 -24.28
CA LEU A 620 -11.64 80.36 -23.07
C LEU A 620 -10.42 81.26 -23.29
N ARG A 621 -9.35 80.72 -23.89
CA ARG A 621 -8.11 81.49 -24.14
C ARG A 621 -8.36 82.70 -25.04
N LYS A 622 -9.16 82.54 -26.10
CA LYS A 622 -9.58 83.63 -27.01
C LYS A 622 -10.47 84.66 -26.30
N ALA A 623 -11.31 84.25 -25.34
CA ALA A 623 -12.17 85.17 -24.60
C ALA A 623 -11.36 86.08 -23.64
N ASP A 624 -10.33 85.56 -22.97
CA ASP A 624 -9.46 86.35 -22.10
C ASP A 624 -8.56 87.32 -22.89
N GLU A 625 -8.06 86.92 -24.06
CA GLU A 625 -7.33 87.82 -24.98
C GLU A 625 -8.22 89.03 -25.38
N LEU A 626 -9.45 88.77 -25.84
CA LEU A 626 -10.41 89.81 -26.23
C LEU A 626 -10.80 90.75 -25.07
N LYS A 627 -10.91 90.22 -23.85
CA LYS A 627 -11.22 91.01 -22.64
C LYS A 627 -10.13 92.04 -22.36
N ASN A 628 -8.87 91.65 -22.47
CA ASN A 628 -7.72 92.51 -22.16
C ASN A 628 -7.56 93.61 -23.21
N ASP A 629 -7.67 93.27 -24.49
CA ASP A 629 -7.60 94.23 -25.60
C ASP A 629 -8.71 95.28 -25.52
N PHE A 630 -9.94 94.87 -25.16
CA PHE A 630 -11.07 95.79 -25.01
C PHE A 630 -10.83 96.87 -23.94
N VAL A 631 -10.33 96.50 -22.76
CA VAL A 631 -10.08 97.45 -21.66
C VAL A 631 -8.99 98.47 -22.05
N GLN A 632 -7.90 98.01 -22.67
CA GLN A 632 -6.83 98.91 -23.12
C GLN A 632 -7.28 99.86 -24.24
N HIS A 633 -8.04 99.35 -25.22
CA HIS A 633 -8.53 100.15 -26.34
C HIS A 633 -9.51 101.25 -25.88
N VAL A 634 -10.47 100.91 -25.01
CA VAL A 634 -11.41 101.89 -24.42
C VAL A 634 -10.68 102.97 -23.61
N SER A 635 -9.58 102.63 -22.94
CA SER A 635 -8.78 103.61 -22.21
C SER A 635 -8.20 104.71 -23.10
N TYR A 636 -7.80 104.36 -24.34
CA TYR A 636 -7.18 105.30 -25.26
C TYR A 636 -8.23 106.21 -25.91
N GLU A 637 -9.32 105.61 -26.39
CA GLU A 637 -10.43 106.29 -27.08
C GLU A 637 -11.18 107.28 -26.19
N LEU A 638 -11.22 107.10 -24.86
CA LEU A 638 -11.82 108.07 -23.95
C LEU A 638 -10.87 109.20 -23.52
N ARG A 639 -9.56 108.92 -23.40
CA ARG A 639 -8.56 109.91 -22.98
C ARG A 639 -8.35 111.00 -24.05
N SER A 640 -8.18 110.57 -25.31
CA SER A 640 -7.90 111.46 -26.45
C SER A 640 -8.90 112.62 -26.61
N PRO A 641 -10.23 112.40 -26.72
CA PRO A 641 -11.19 113.50 -26.88
C PRO A 641 -11.26 114.43 -25.68
N LEU A 642 -11.11 113.92 -24.45
CA LEU A 642 -11.11 114.75 -23.23
C LEU A 642 -9.88 115.66 -23.17
N THR A 643 -8.69 115.14 -23.50
CA THR A 643 -7.47 115.95 -23.61
C THR A 643 -7.62 117.05 -24.67
N ASN A 644 -8.25 116.75 -25.81
CA ASN A 644 -8.52 117.75 -26.84
C ASN A 644 -9.49 118.84 -26.36
N ILE A 645 -10.56 118.51 -25.61
CA ILE A 645 -11.50 119.49 -25.07
C ILE A 645 -10.82 120.44 -24.07
N ILE A 646 -9.97 119.90 -23.18
CA ILE A 646 -9.19 120.71 -22.23
C ILE A 646 -8.22 121.63 -23.01
N GLY A 647 -7.47 121.07 -23.97
CA GLY A 647 -6.54 121.85 -24.80
C GLY A 647 -7.20 122.99 -25.59
N PHE A 648 -8.40 122.77 -26.15
CA PHE A 648 -9.14 123.85 -26.81
C PHE A 648 -9.70 124.89 -25.82
N ALA A 649 -10.12 124.48 -24.61
CA ALA A 649 -10.55 125.42 -23.57
C ALA A 649 -9.38 126.31 -23.10
N ASP A 650 -8.19 125.74 -22.86
CA ASP A 650 -6.99 126.48 -22.47
C ASP A 650 -6.47 127.40 -23.60
N LEU A 651 -6.52 126.95 -24.85
CA LEU A 651 -6.21 127.79 -26.01
C LEU A 651 -7.17 128.99 -26.10
N LEU A 652 -8.48 128.79 -25.92
CA LEU A 652 -9.46 129.88 -25.91
C LEU A 652 -9.27 130.84 -24.73
N ARG A 653 -8.75 130.36 -23.59
CA ARG A 653 -8.37 131.18 -22.43
C ARG A 653 -7.09 131.99 -22.65
N THR A 654 -6.28 131.66 -23.67
CA THR A 654 -5.03 132.35 -23.95
C THR A 654 -5.29 133.69 -24.67
N PRO A 655 -4.80 134.85 -24.16
CA PRO A 655 -5.11 136.18 -24.72
C PRO A 655 -4.76 136.39 -26.20
N SER A 656 -3.90 135.55 -26.79
CA SER A 656 -3.51 135.61 -28.20
C SER A 656 -4.58 135.14 -29.19
N VAL A 657 -5.61 134.42 -28.74
CA VAL A 657 -6.70 133.92 -29.61
C VAL A 657 -7.83 134.95 -29.78
N GLY A 658 -8.04 135.79 -28.78
CA GLY A 658 -8.98 136.92 -28.80
C GLY A 658 -9.51 137.27 -27.41
N PRO A 659 -10.10 138.47 -27.21
CA PRO A 659 -10.68 138.84 -25.94
C PRO A 659 -12.02 138.13 -25.70
N LEU A 660 -12.12 137.39 -24.60
CA LEU A 660 -13.38 136.82 -24.12
C LEU A 660 -14.21 137.87 -23.36
N ASN A 661 -15.53 137.79 -23.46
CA ASN A 661 -16.40 138.49 -22.51
C ASN A 661 -16.50 137.72 -21.18
N GLU A 662 -16.93 138.40 -20.12
CA GLU A 662 -16.98 137.86 -18.74
C GLU A 662 -17.72 136.51 -18.64
N ARG A 663 -18.87 136.35 -19.31
CA ARG A 663 -19.62 135.09 -19.33
C ARG A 663 -18.96 134.00 -20.19
N GLN A 664 -18.24 134.38 -21.25
CA GLN A 664 -17.48 133.43 -22.06
C GLN A 664 -16.29 132.87 -21.27
N ALA A 665 -15.60 133.72 -20.50
CA ALA A 665 -14.55 133.29 -19.58
C ALA A 665 -15.11 132.32 -18.53
N GLU A 666 -16.18 132.70 -17.83
CA GLU A 666 -16.87 131.84 -16.84
C GLU A 666 -17.27 130.47 -17.42
N TYR A 667 -17.85 130.44 -18.63
CA TYR A 667 -18.21 129.18 -19.29
C TYR A 667 -17.00 128.35 -19.76
N ILE A 668 -15.92 128.98 -20.22
CA ILE A 668 -14.69 128.27 -20.61
C ILE A 668 -14.00 127.67 -19.37
N ASP A 669 -13.95 128.40 -18.25
CA ASP A 669 -13.45 127.88 -16.99
C ASP A 669 -14.33 126.73 -16.46
N HIS A 670 -15.66 126.83 -16.59
CA HIS A 670 -16.57 125.72 -16.26
C HIS A 670 -16.35 124.48 -17.14
N ILE A 671 -16.12 124.67 -18.45
CA ILE A 671 -15.81 123.56 -19.38
C ILE A 671 -14.47 122.93 -19.04
N SER A 672 -13.40 123.73 -18.90
CA SER A 672 -12.05 123.24 -18.56
C SER A 672 -12.05 122.48 -17.22
N THR A 673 -12.71 123.04 -16.19
CA THR A 673 -12.86 122.39 -14.89
C THR A 673 -13.64 121.07 -15.00
N SER A 674 -14.79 121.07 -15.69
CA SER A 674 -15.65 119.87 -15.82
C SER A 674 -14.98 118.77 -16.63
N SER A 675 -14.27 119.13 -17.72
CA SER A 675 -13.51 118.17 -18.53
C SER A 675 -12.29 117.63 -17.80
N SER A 676 -11.61 118.44 -16.98
CA SER A 676 -10.50 117.98 -16.12
C SER A 676 -10.97 117.02 -15.02
N VAL A 677 -12.12 117.31 -14.40
CA VAL A 677 -12.78 116.39 -13.46
C VAL A 677 -13.17 115.09 -14.17
N LEU A 678 -13.81 115.16 -15.34
CA LEU A 678 -14.21 113.97 -16.10
C LEU A 678 -13.01 113.13 -16.56
N LEU A 679 -11.93 113.76 -17.03
CA LEU A 679 -10.68 113.07 -17.39
C LEU A 679 -10.07 112.37 -16.17
N THR A 680 -10.09 113.01 -15.00
CA THR A 680 -9.64 112.39 -13.75
C THR A 680 -10.49 111.16 -13.41
N LEU A 681 -11.82 111.26 -13.49
CA LEU A 681 -12.74 110.15 -13.21
C LEU A 681 -12.61 108.99 -14.21
N VAL A 682 -12.41 109.29 -15.49
CA VAL A 682 -12.18 108.27 -16.53
C VAL A 682 -10.87 107.54 -16.26
N ASN A 683 -9.77 108.26 -16.00
CA ASN A 683 -8.50 107.63 -15.63
C ASN A 683 -8.62 106.81 -14.34
N ASP A 684 -9.33 107.29 -13.32
CA ASP A 684 -9.58 106.59 -12.06
C ASP A 684 -10.34 105.26 -12.25
N ILE A 685 -11.39 105.25 -13.08
CA ILE A 685 -12.14 104.03 -13.42
C ILE A 685 -11.28 103.04 -14.21
N LEU A 686 -10.45 103.53 -15.14
CA LEU A 686 -9.60 102.70 -16.00
C LEU A 686 -8.41 102.11 -15.24
N ASP A 687 -7.76 102.89 -14.37
CA ASP A 687 -6.74 102.37 -13.46
C ASP A 687 -7.35 101.23 -12.63
N LEU A 688 -8.50 101.45 -11.99
CA LEU A 688 -9.18 100.40 -11.22
C LEU A 688 -9.52 99.14 -12.06
N ALA A 689 -10.06 99.31 -13.27
CA ALA A 689 -10.38 98.20 -14.17
C ALA A 689 -9.14 97.42 -14.63
N THR A 690 -7.99 98.08 -14.79
CA THR A 690 -6.71 97.42 -15.13
C THR A 690 -6.07 96.73 -13.92
N VAL A 691 -6.31 97.19 -12.69
CA VAL A 691 -5.95 96.45 -11.47
C VAL A 691 -6.81 95.19 -11.32
N ASP A 692 -8.14 95.32 -11.44
CA ASP A 692 -9.08 94.19 -11.35
C ASP A 692 -8.78 93.06 -12.35
N ALA A 693 -8.44 93.44 -13.58
CA ALA A 693 -8.12 92.50 -14.65
C ALA A 693 -6.72 91.86 -14.48
N GLY A 694 -5.95 92.23 -13.46
CA GLY A 694 -4.57 91.77 -13.26
C GLY A 694 -3.58 92.28 -14.32
N ILE A 695 -3.97 93.32 -15.08
CA ILE A 695 -3.19 93.86 -16.21
C ILE A 695 -2.12 94.84 -15.71
N MET A 696 -2.42 95.62 -14.65
CA MET A 696 -1.49 96.61 -14.13
C MET A 696 -0.23 95.97 -13.53
N ARG A 697 0.94 96.39 -14.02
CA ARG A 697 2.25 96.03 -13.47
C ARG A 697 2.89 97.27 -12.85
N LEU A 698 3.41 97.14 -11.64
CA LEU A 698 4.17 98.21 -10.97
C LEU A 698 5.58 98.31 -11.54
N ASN A 699 6.05 99.54 -11.75
CA ASN A 699 7.40 99.83 -12.20
C ASN A 699 8.29 100.23 -11.01
N TYR A 700 8.86 99.24 -10.34
CA TYR A 700 9.69 99.43 -9.15
C TYR A 700 11.01 100.16 -9.45
N SER A 701 11.27 101.26 -8.74
CA SER A 701 12.55 101.96 -8.70
C SER A 701 12.93 102.33 -7.27
N GLU A 702 14.21 102.63 -7.03
CA GLU A 702 14.65 103.24 -5.78
C GLU A 702 14.30 104.74 -5.77
N ILE A 703 13.70 105.21 -4.67
CA ILE A 703 13.13 106.56 -4.53
C ILE A 703 13.61 107.16 -3.21
N ASP A 704 14.21 108.35 -3.23
CA ASP A 704 14.43 109.12 -1.99
C ASP A 704 13.07 109.68 -1.52
N LEU A 705 12.70 109.37 -0.28
CA LEU A 705 11.42 109.78 0.28
C LEU A 705 11.33 111.28 0.56
N ASN A 706 12.45 111.98 0.74
CA ASN A 706 12.44 113.43 0.89
C ASN A 706 12.05 114.09 -0.43
N ASP A 707 12.71 113.69 -1.53
CA ASP A 707 12.40 114.15 -2.88
C ASP A 707 10.91 113.89 -3.21
N LEU A 708 10.38 112.69 -2.89
CA LEU A 708 8.96 112.36 -3.10
C LEU A 708 8.01 113.27 -2.30
N LEU A 709 8.32 113.58 -1.05
CA LEU A 709 7.50 114.43 -0.19
C LEU A 709 7.52 115.89 -0.68
N ASP A 710 8.69 116.39 -1.07
CA ASP A 710 8.85 117.72 -1.67
C ASP A 710 8.06 117.82 -2.98
N ASP A 711 8.18 116.82 -3.87
CA ASP A 711 7.44 116.72 -5.14
C ASP A 711 5.91 116.72 -4.95
N VAL A 712 5.43 116.03 -3.91
CA VAL A 712 4.01 115.98 -3.55
C VAL A 712 3.56 117.32 -2.98
N SER A 713 4.37 117.94 -2.11
CA SER A 713 4.08 119.24 -1.51
C SER A 713 3.94 120.34 -2.56
N MET A 714 4.82 120.36 -3.56
CA MET A 714 4.81 121.34 -4.65
C MET A 714 3.59 121.15 -5.56
N GLN A 715 3.18 119.92 -5.84
CA GLN A 715 2.02 119.64 -6.70
C GLN A 715 0.66 119.88 -6.04
N ILE A 716 0.57 119.80 -4.70
CA ILE A 716 -0.68 120.04 -3.98
C ILE A 716 -0.83 121.51 -3.51
N ALA A 717 0.24 122.31 -3.57
CA ALA A 717 0.29 123.68 -3.04
C ALA A 717 -0.87 124.58 -3.52
N ASP A 718 -1.07 124.69 -4.84
CA ASP A 718 -2.14 125.51 -5.43
C ASP A 718 -3.52 125.09 -4.91
N ARG A 719 -3.78 123.78 -4.84
CA ARG A 719 -5.05 123.22 -4.37
C ARG A 719 -5.29 123.46 -2.88
N LEU A 720 -4.24 123.43 -2.05
CA LEU A 720 -4.33 123.78 -0.63
C LEU A 720 -4.63 125.26 -0.45
N GLN A 721 -4.01 126.13 -1.26
CA GLN A 721 -4.27 127.56 -1.28
C GLN A 721 -5.71 127.88 -1.71
N GLU A 722 -6.22 127.25 -2.77
CA GLU A 722 -7.64 127.34 -3.19
C GLU A 722 -8.61 126.85 -2.12
N SER A 723 -8.22 125.82 -1.36
CA SER A 723 -9.02 125.24 -0.28
C SER A 723 -8.87 125.98 1.07
N GLY A 724 -7.97 126.96 1.15
CA GLY A 724 -7.69 127.75 2.35
C GLY A 724 -7.11 126.95 3.52
N VAL A 725 -6.37 125.86 3.26
CA VAL A 725 -5.80 124.97 4.29
C VAL A 725 -4.27 124.92 4.21
N THR A 726 -3.62 124.63 5.33
CA THR A 726 -2.15 124.47 5.40
C THR A 726 -1.74 122.99 5.48
N LEU A 727 -0.53 122.68 5.01
CA LEU A 727 0.06 121.35 5.11
C LEU A 727 1.26 121.37 6.06
N GLU A 728 1.22 120.51 7.07
CA GLU A 728 2.30 120.28 8.03
C GLU A 728 2.94 118.91 7.71
N ILE A 729 4.16 118.91 7.16
CA ILE A 729 4.91 117.67 6.89
C ILE A 729 5.81 117.36 8.08
N THR A 730 5.62 116.18 8.68
CA THR A 730 6.42 115.69 9.80
C THR A 730 7.17 114.44 9.37
N ALA A 731 8.49 114.56 9.20
CA ALA A 731 9.40 113.49 8.80
C ALA A 731 10.71 113.56 9.61
N PRO A 732 11.33 112.41 9.94
CA PRO A 732 12.72 112.36 10.40
C PRO A 732 13.68 112.97 9.37
N ALA A 733 14.75 113.63 9.82
CA ALA A 733 15.74 114.29 8.96
C ALA A 733 16.52 113.37 7.99
N TYR A 734 16.35 112.05 8.10
CA TYR A 734 16.83 111.07 7.14
C TYR A 734 15.86 109.88 7.10
N LEU A 735 14.91 109.92 6.16
CA LEU A 735 13.96 108.82 5.91
C LEU A 735 14.64 107.61 5.20
N GLY A 736 15.61 107.89 4.33
CA GLY A 736 16.22 106.91 3.43
C GLY A 736 15.39 106.64 2.18
N SER A 737 15.82 105.67 1.38
CA SER A 737 15.14 105.27 0.14
C SER A 737 14.13 104.15 0.33
N ILE A 738 13.10 104.12 -0.52
CA ILE A 738 12.16 103.01 -0.69
C ILE A 738 12.26 102.45 -2.10
N VAL A 739 12.08 101.13 -2.26
CA VAL A 739 11.89 100.50 -3.57
C VAL A 739 10.39 100.29 -3.81
N ALA A 740 9.80 101.09 -4.70
CA ALA A 740 8.37 101.12 -5.01
C ALA A 740 8.12 101.73 -6.40
N ASP A 741 6.86 101.80 -6.85
CA ASP A 741 6.51 102.55 -8.07
C ASP A 741 6.33 104.05 -7.73
N PRO A 742 7.18 104.95 -8.26
CA PRO A 742 7.18 106.36 -7.88
C PRO A 742 5.90 107.08 -8.31
N GLN A 743 5.33 106.70 -9.45
CA GLN A 743 4.12 107.33 -9.96
C GLN A 743 2.91 106.92 -9.13
N ARG A 744 2.82 105.64 -8.77
CA ARG A 744 1.71 105.13 -7.94
C ARG A 744 1.80 105.57 -6.48
N LEU A 745 3.00 105.65 -5.89
CA LEU A 745 3.19 106.27 -4.57
C LEU A 745 2.77 107.74 -4.56
N LYS A 746 3.22 108.52 -5.54
CA LYS A 746 2.86 109.93 -5.68
C LYS A 746 1.35 110.11 -5.82
N GLN A 747 0.70 109.26 -6.61
CA GLN A 747 -0.77 109.24 -6.73
C GLN A 747 -1.47 108.90 -5.41
N ILE A 748 -1.00 107.92 -4.63
CA ILE A 748 -1.56 107.61 -3.31
C ILE A 748 -1.55 108.86 -2.41
N LEU A 749 -0.39 109.50 -2.28
CA LEU A 749 -0.25 110.69 -1.42
C LEU A 749 -1.11 111.87 -1.90
N LEU A 750 -1.11 112.16 -3.21
CA LEU A 750 -1.94 113.22 -3.79
C LEU A 750 -3.45 112.97 -3.62
N LYS A 751 -3.92 111.72 -3.74
CA LYS A 751 -5.33 111.36 -3.51
C LYS A 751 -5.73 111.53 -2.04
N LEU A 752 -4.86 111.10 -1.11
CA LEU A 752 -5.11 111.26 0.34
C LEU A 752 -5.13 112.74 0.75
N LEU A 753 -4.16 113.54 0.31
CA LEU A 753 -4.09 114.97 0.59
C LEU A 753 -5.27 115.74 -0.05
N SER A 754 -5.65 115.39 -1.28
CA SER A 754 -6.84 115.93 -1.94
C SER A 754 -8.12 115.61 -1.17
N ASN A 755 -8.24 114.41 -0.60
CA ASN A 755 -9.36 114.02 0.23
C ASN A 755 -9.41 114.83 1.53
N ALA A 756 -8.26 114.93 2.24
CA ALA A 756 -8.12 115.72 3.45
C ALA A 756 -8.45 117.21 3.24
N ALA A 757 -8.03 117.80 2.11
CA ALA A 757 -8.33 119.18 1.74
C ALA A 757 -9.82 119.40 1.45
N ASN A 758 -10.49 118.49 0.73
CA ASN A 758 -11.92 118.62 0.41
C ASN A 758 -12.83 118.60 1.66
N PHE A 759 -12.42 117.89 2.73
CA PHE A 759 -13.22 117.69 3.94
C PHE A 759 -12.80 118.55 5.14
N SER A 760 -11.63 119.18 5.11
CA SER A 760 -11.19 120.11 6.16
C SER A 760 -11.91 121.45 6.11
N PRO A 761 -12.15 122.11 7.25
CA PRO A 761 -12.62 123.49 7.28
C PRO A 761 -11.50 124.46 6.89
N GLU A 762 -11.88 125.62 6.35
CA GLU A 762 -10.97 126.70 5.99
C GLU A 762 -10.15 127.18 7.22
N GLY A 763 -8.85 127.39 7.03
CA GLY A 763 -7.89 127.71 8.09
C GLY A 763 -7.36 126.50 8.88
N ALA A 764 -7.76 125.27 8.56
CA ALA A 764 -7.20 124.06 9.19
C ALA A 764 -5.82 123.68 8.65
N ALA A 765 -5.05 122.99 9.50
CA ALA A 765 -3.82 122.30 9.11
C ALA A 765 -4.10 120.80 8.88
N ILE A 766 -3.58 120.28 7.77
CA ILE A 766 -3.53 118.86 7.42
C ILE A 766 -2.13 118.35 7.75
N ALA A 767 -2.02 117.28 8.54
CA ALA A 767 -0.73 116.70 8.90
C ALA A 767 -0.39 115.51 7.99
N LEU A 768 0.76 115.56 7.33
CA LEU A 768 1.38 114.44 6.62
C LEU A 768 2.57 113.94 7.43
N GLU A 769 2.40 112.80 8.09
CA GLU A 769 3.47 112.12 8.83
C GLU A 769 4.06 111.00 7.97
N CYS A 770 5.39 110.98 7.83
CA CYS A 770 6.12 109.85 7.24
C CYS A 770 7.16 109.33 8.21
N HIS A 771 7.15 108.03 8.47
CA HIS A 771 8.18 107.38 9.28
C HIS A 771 8.42 105.94 8.83
N ARG A 772 9.56 105.37 9.25
CA ARG A 772 9.95 104.00 8.98
C ARG A 772 9.70 103.13 10.21
N GLU A 773 9.03 102.00 10.03
CA GLU A 773 8.80 100.99 11.06
C GLU A 773 9.41 99.65 10.60
N GLY A 774 10.67 99.41 10.95
CA GLY A 774 11.43 98.24 10.52
C GLY A 774 11.78 98.27 9.03
N THR A 775 11.21 97.36 8.25
CA THR A 775 11.34 97.28 6.77
C THR A 775 10.32 98.13 6.03
N ASP A 776 9.30 98.62 6.74
CA ASP A 776 8.11 99.20 6.11
C ASP A 776 8.09 100.71 6.32
N PHE A 777 7.54 101.43 5.35
CA PHE A 777 7.30 102.86 5.44
C PHE A 777 5.82 103.13 5.70
N VAL A 778 5.56 103.98 6.68
CA VAL A 778 4.22 104.35 7.11
C VAL A 778 4.00 105.82 6.76
N PHE A 779 3.06 106.05 5.85
CA PHE A 779 2.55 107.36 5.50
C PHE A 779 1.21 107.53 6.19
N SER A 780 0.98 108.65 6.86
CA SER A 780 -0.35 108.97 7.35
C SER A 780 -0.74 110.42 7.12
N VAL A 781 -1.98 110.61 6.67
CA VAL A 781 -2.58 111.92 6.40
C VAL A 781 -3.72 112.13 7.38
N SER A 782 -3.66 113.21 8.16
CA SER A 782 -4.65 113.55 9.17
C SER A 782 -5.35 114.88 8.85
N ASP A 783 -6.67 114.85 8.74
CA ASP A 783 -7.53 116.03 8.52
C ASP A 783 -8.25 116.47 9.81
N ARG A 784 -8.87 117.66 9.78
CA ARG A 784 -9.74 118.18 10.87
C ARG A 784 -11.20 118.31 10.43
N GLY A 785 -11.64 117.44 9.52
CA GLY A 785 -12.97 117.43 8.94
C GLY A 785 -14.06 116.83 9.85
N PRO A 786 -15.24 116.52 9.30
CA PRO A 786 -16.39 116.01 10.05
C PRO A 786 -16.20 114.59 10.61
N GLY A 787 -15.14 113.87 10.21
CA GLY A 787 -14.89 112.47 10.58
C GLY A 787 -15.85 111.48 9.90
N ILE A 788 -15.54 110.20 10.03
CA ILE A 788 -16.26 109.07 9.41
C ILE A 788 -16.92 108.25 10.53
N PRO A 789 -18.24 107.96 10.46
CA PRO A 789 -18.90 107.03 11.37
C PRO A 789 -18.32 105.62 11.29
N GLN A 790 -18.18 104.94 12.44
CA GLN A 790 -17.55 103.61 12.54
C GLN A 790 -18.20 102.54 11.65
N ASP A 791 -19.52 102.61 11.47
CA ASP A 791 -20.31 101.75 10.58
C ASP A 791 -20.01 101.97 9.08
N MET A 792 -19.46 103.14 8.71
CA MET A 792 -19.04 103.45 7.35
C MET A 792 -17.56 103.14 7.07
N ILE A 793 -16.71 102.93 8.09
CA ILE A 793 -15.26 102.72 7.89
C ILE A 793 -14.96 101.46 7.05
N ALA A 794 -15.80 100.43 7.12
CA ALA A 794 -15.65 99.25 6.26
C ALA A 794 -16.01 99.52 4.79
N THR A 795 -16.96 100.41 4.51
CA THR A 795 -17.52 100.65 3.17
C THR A 795 -16.89 101.83 2.43
N VAL A 796 -16.07 102.66 3.08
CA VAL A 796 -15.37 103.79 2.40
C VAL A 796 -14.28 103.36 1.42
N PHE A 797 -13.90 102.07 1.42
CA PHE A 797 -13.05 101.46 0.40
C PHE A 797 -13.86 100.87 -0.78
N ASP A 798 -15.19 100.78 -0.66
CA ASP A 798 -16.04 100.33 -1.76
C ASP A 798 -16.10 101.37 -2.88
N ARG A 799 -16.32 100.89 -4.10
CA ARG A 799 -16.35 101.71 -5.31
C ARG A 799 -17.56 102.64 -5.29
N PHE A 800 -17.34 103.91 -5.61
CA PHE A 800 -18.38 104.94 -5.61
C PHE A 800 -19.00 105.20 -4.23
N ALA A 801 -18.33 104.80 -3.14
CA ALA A 801 -18.77 105.10 -1.78
C ALA A 801 -18.68 106.61 -1.50
N THR A 802 -19.82 107.31 -1.62
CA THR A 802 -19.96 108.73 -1.30
C THR A 802 -20.90 108.93 -0.12
N GLY A 803 -20.43 109.60 0.93
CA GLY A 803 -21.26 109.94 2.10
C GLY A 803 -22.42 110.86 1.71
N ALA A 804 -23.64 110.51 2.15
CA ALA A 804 -24.92 111.12 1.72
C ALA A 804 -25.15 112.60 2.07
N LYS A 805 -24.11 113.33 2.49
CA LYS A 805 -24.12 114.78 2.78
C LYS A 805 -22.97 115.56 2.11
N SER A 806 -22.23 114.94 1.19
CA SER A 806 -21.18 115.65 0.47
C SER A 806 -21.78 116.55 -0.60
N GLY A 807 -21.77 117.88 -0.38
CA GLY A 807 -22.24 118.88 -1.34
C GLY A 807 -21.25 119.11 -2.49
N LYS A 808 -21.20 120.33 -3.03
CA LYS A 808 -20.34 120.80 -4.16
C LYS A 808 -18.83 120.48 -4.09
N ARG A 809 -18.33 119.86 -3.01
CA ARG A 809 -16.91 119.52 -2.76
C ARG A 809 -16.64 118.00 -2.72
N GLY A 810 -17.64 117.14 -2.93
CA GLY A 810 -17.46 115.68 -2.96
C GLY A 810 -16.98 115.15 -4.32
N GLY A 811 -15.90 114.37 -4.33
CA GLY A 811 -15.49 113.56 -5.49
C GLY A 811 -16.33 112.28 -5.64
N ALA A 812 -16.17 111.55 -6.75
CA ALA A 812 -17.01 110.40 -7.11
C ALA A 812 -16.79 109.10 -6.30
N GLY A 813 -16.21 109.16 -5.10
CA GLY A 813 -16.05 107.98 -4.23
C GLY A 813 -15.07 106.91 -4.74
N LEU A 814 -14.13 107.25 -5.63
CA LEU A 814 -13.11 106.32 -6.15
C LEU A 814 -11.71 106.51 -5.52
N GLY A 815 -11.49 107.61 -4.80
CA GLY A 815 -10.15 107.97 -4.31
C GLY A 815 -9.58 106.95 -3.32
N LEU A 816 -10.36 106.52 -2.33
CA LEU A 816 -9.91 105.56 -1.32
C LEU A 816 -9.82 104.12 -1.86
N SER A 817 -10.73 103.71 -2.76
CA SER A 817 -10.66 102.40 -3.42
C SER A 817 -9.41 102.26 -4.31
N ILE A 818 -8.97 103.35 -4.95
CA ILE A 818 -7.72 103.39 -5.73
C ILE A 818 -6.49 103.36 -4.82
N VAL A 819 -6.51 104.09 -3.70
CA VAL A 819 -5.44 104.04 -2.70
C VAL A 819 -5.29 102.61 -2.15
N ASP A 820 -6.38 101.94 -1.78
CA ASP A 820 -6.36 100.55 -1.32
C ASP A 820 -5.86 99.58 -2.41
N SER A 821 -6.30 99.77 -3.65
CA SER A 821 -5.84 98.97 -4.80
C SER A 821 -4.33 99.12 -5.05
N PHE A 822 -3.80 100.35 -5.08
CA PHE A 822 -2.37 100.59 -5.32
C PHE A 822 -1.50 100.17 -4.13
N VAL A 823 -1.97 100.36 -2.89
CA VAL A 823 -1.25 99.88 -1.69
C VAL A 823 -1.25 98.35 -1.65
N SER A 824 -2.36 97.70 -1.99
CA SER A 824 -2.44 96.24 -2.11
C SER A 824 -1.52 95.68 -3.19
N LEU A 825 -1.38 96.35 -4.35
CA LEU A 825 -0.40 95.98 -5.38
C LEU A 825 1.06 96.08 -4.90
N HIS A 826 1.35 96.97 -3.96
CA HIS A 826 2.66 97.06 -3.30
C HIS A 826 2.81 96.07 -2.12
N ASN A 827 1.88 95.11 -1.94
CA ASN A 827 1.77 94.22 -0.77
C ASN A 827 1.64 94.96 0.58
N GLY A 828 1.15 96.20 0.56
CA GLY A 828 0.93 97.02 1.74
C GLY A 828 -0.45 96.84 2.39
N ARG A 829 -0.79 97.75 3.29
CA ARG A 829 -2.14 97.82 3.91
C ARG A 829 -2.56 99.26 4.16
N VAL A 830 -3.83 99.57 3.91
CA VAL A 830 -4.48 100.83 4.31
C VAL A 830 -5.32 100.60 5.57
N SER A 831 -5.41 101.62 6.42
CA SER A 831 -6.30 101.66 7.57
C SER A 831 -6.75 103.10 7.86
N ILE A 832 -7.88 103.26 8.53
CA ILE A 832 -8.48 104.56 8.83
C ILE A 832 -8.81 104.61 10.32
N ASP A 833 -8.29 105.61 11.01
CA ASP A 833 -8.72 106.01 12.36
C ASP A 833 -9.53 107.29 12.24
N SER A 834 -10.79 107.28 12.69
CA SER A 834 -11.70 108.41 12.57
C SER A 834 -12.77 108.39 13.65
N GLN A 835 -13.13 109.60 14.10
CA GLN A 835 -14.23 109.82 15.03
C GLN A 835 -15.06 111.01 14.55
N PRO A 836 -16.40 110.90 14.51
CA PRO A 836 -17.27 112.02 14.13
C PRO A 836 -16.96 113.30 14.91
N GLY A 837 -16.74 114.40 14.19
CA GLY A 837 -16.40 115.72 14.72
C GLY A 837 -14.94 115.92 15.13
N LYS A 838 -14.03 114.95 14.90
CA LYS A 838 -12.60 115.05 15.25
C LYS A 838 -11.64 114.91 14.07
N GLY A 839 -12.14 114.79 12.84
CA GLY A 839 -11.34 114.53 11.64
C GLY A 839 -11.04 113.04 11.39
N THR A 840 -10.22 112.78 10.38
CA THR A 840 -9.84 111.45 9.90
C THR A 840 -8.33 111.34 9.73
N LYS A 841 -7.74 110.25 10.21
CA LYS A 841 -6.35 109.85 9.95
C LYS A 841 -6.34 108.60 9.08
N VAL A 842 -5.88 108.73 7.84
CA VAL A 842 -5.67 107.59 6.93
C VAL A 842 -4.21 107.17 7.00
N ILE A 843 -3.95 105.87 7.18
CA ILE A 843 -2.62 105.30 7.40
C ILE A 843 -2.36 104.24 6.32
N CYS A 844 -1.33 104.46 5.50
CA CYS A 844 -0.85 103.53 4.48
C CYS A 844 0.51 102.97 4.89
N ARG A 845 0.59 101.66 5.07
CA ARG A 845 1.82 100.90 5.32
C ARG A 845 2.28 100.26 4.02
N ILE A 846 3.52 100.53 3.61
CA ILE A 846 4.10 100.04 2.35
C ILE A 846 5.44 99.34 2.66
N PRO A 847 5.57 98.03 2.41
CA PRO A 847 6.83 97.32 2.63
C PRO A 847 7.86 97.73 1.58
N SER A 848 9.12 97.95 1.98
CA SER A 848 10.19 98.14 1.01
C SER A 848 10.58 96.78 0.39
N VAL A 849 10.44 96.66 -0.93
CA VAL A 849 10.83 95.43 -1.64
C VAL A 849 12.35 95.38 -1.78
N ASN A 850 12.98 94.28 -1.37
CA ASN A 850 14.39 94.04 -1.73
C ASN A 850 14.47 93.76 -3.24
N LEU A 851 15.12 94.64 -4.01
CA LEU A 851 15.55 94.32 -5.37
C LEU A 851 16.45 93.07 -5.32
N PRO A 852 16.08 91.94 -5.96
CA PRO A 852 17.02 90.84 -6.10
C PRO A 852 18.15 91.30 -7.02
N HIS A 853 19.37 91.38 -6.50
CA HIS A 853 20.55 91.51 -7.35
C HIS A 853 20.58 90.32 -8.31
N SER A 854 20.26 90.57 -9.58
CA SER A 854 20.30 89.58 -10.64
C SER A 854 21.75 89.27 -11.00
N VAL A 855 22.36 88.37 -10.21
CA VAL A 855 23.52 87.61 -10.66
C VAL A 855 23.05 86.78 -11.85
N ALA A 856 23.45 87.20 -13.05
CA ALA A 856 23.16 86.46 -14.27
C ALA A 856 23.91 85.11 -14.24
N ALA A 857 23.21 84.05 -13.83
CA ALA A 857 23.65 82.69 -14.05
C ALA A 857 23.43 82.34 -15.52
N ALA A 858 24.50 81.95 -16.20
CA ALA A 858 24.43 81.39 -17.54
C ALA A 858 24.36 79.85 -17.43
N GLU A 859 23.33 79.26 -18.04
CA GLU A 859 23.27 77.88 -18.55
C GLU A 859 22.37 77.87 -19.80
#